data_AF-A0A9P9Y079-F1
#
_entry.id   AF-A0A9P9Y079-F1
#
_cell.length_a   1.000
_cell.length_b   1.000
_cell.length_c   1.000
_cell.angle_alpha   90.00
_cell.angle_beta   90.00
_cell.angle_gamma   90.00
#
_symmetry.space_group_name_H-M   'P 1'
#
loop_
_entity.id
_entity.type
_entity.pdbx_description
1 polymer ?
#
loop_
_entity_poly.entity_id
_entity_poly.type
_entity_poly.pdbx_seq_one_letter_code
_entity_poly.pdbx_strand_id
1 'polypeptide(L)'
;MPQTLDLSSRLLSIQINSGQNPFSPGDTIAGNVVRTNPILTIQSTVKITIHGRAKSHVVVHRANSSSTYRGRFRLIDHVRRAQTLHNGPVHIPPRGGPEEWPFLIRLPTHVDDDVAFQHQDTFIPQSNSERRTHALPPTYHATTPDGKDSFVEYYLKATFSGFAQGQWQHNEAILPIRLCARSEGPPPADWGTTRYTTRRSVTTQKLIPGMEDTLLSTSQRLRKFLHTSSVPELCFRAEIDAPARVQLENFATIPLQIRVVPEWDQTSQILRNVPQSIMLLRATLKIKQFCEVKCEGTRKTYEDVFFDKIPMLLNSSTRSAKPIEVPFGEDQSSLDLGQLANLRIGFNGLMARPMANISISPSFVTYNLKPEQAHLITTIKDWTIANGLTIRPPPSPEADPNAVTAVSAPVTLFPSPFPRVCFEQGRVVQQSYNELYAAVSRDEKFIEDMVNEVKDGDDFIGQLWNIHLKVREEGYTQPLSLGLFRSDYMVHQDSTSDPPTLQAKQVEFNTIASSFGGLSQQTSGLHKFLASTEYPLLEKNISSILLDLPENKTTQGLTAGIQAAYTAYGDSDLGHPRCVVFLTQDGERNVFDQRHLEYQILQAKPAIPVFRLPFSEVLQHTSIADTPKRQLLYKLPRNPDRVYEVAVIYLRAGYGPGDYPDSKGWEARLHLERSHAIRCPTVLTQLAGTKKVQQVLATPDLSVLAKYINNKTPAAQELWKTFTNIYPMDNSPSGLQARKKALDPKEAEKYVLKPQREGGGNNIYRTSIPSFLKTVPEEHWGSYILMELITPPPVTNTILRNGALEAGGVICELGVYGTCLWDQNSGEVKHNKQAGYLLRTKGDKSEEGGVAAGYGCMDSVSLV
;
A
#
# COMPACT_ATOMS: atom_id res chain seq x y z
N MET A 1 30.99 6.77 -21.87
CA MET A 1 31.19 7.48 -23.15
C MET A 1 31.16 8.98 -22.87
N PRO A 2 32.17 9.77 -23.25
CA PRO A 2 32.19 11.17 -22.89
C PRO A 2 31.13 11.98 -23.66
N GLN A 3 30.54 12.97 -22.99
CA GLN A 3 29.70 14.00 -23.60
C GLN A 3 30.50 14.80 -24.63
N THR A 4 29.80 15.46 -25.54
CA THR A 4 30.42 16.40 -26.47
C THR A 4 30.93 17.62 -25.70
N LEU A 5 32.23 17.89 -25.76
CA LEU A 5 32.83 19.06 -25.14
C LEU A 5 32.80 20.26 -26.10
N ASP A 6 32.84 21.47 -25.54
CA ASP A 6 33.05 22.69 -26.31
C ASP A 6 34.40 22.60 -27.06
N LEU A 7 34.34 22.83 -28.36
CA LEU A 7 35.49 22.95 -29.23
C LEU A 7 35.44 24.32 -29.88
N SER A 8 36.14 25.27 -29.27
CA SER A 8 36.26 26.63 -29.78
C SER A 8 37.72 27.02 -29.90
N SER A 9 38.09 27.66 -31.01
CA SER A 9 39.46 28.08 -31.27
C SER A 9 39.49 29.37 -32.09
N ARG A 10 40.69 29.94 -32.28
CA ARG A 10 40.88 31.07 -33.19
C ARG A 10 40.59 30.70 -34.66
N LEU A 11 40.67 29.41 -35.01
CA LEU A 11 40.38 28.92 -36.37
C LEU A 11 38.88 28.92 -36.67
N LEU A 12 38.06 28.64 -35.67
CA LEU A 12 36.60 28.71 -35.73
C LEU A 12 36.03 28.62 -34.31
N SER A 13 34.99 29.40 -34.03
CA SER A 13 34.21 29.35 -32.78
C SER A 13 32.74 29.65 -33.05
N ILE A 14 31.86 29.26 -32.13
CA ILE A 14 30.42 29.57 -32.20
C ILE A 14 30.10 30.46 -31.00
N GLN A 15 29.49 31.61 -31.24
CA GLN A 15 29.08 32.55 -30.20
C GLN A 15 27.57 32.74 -30.27
N ILE A 16 26.86 32.33 -29.22
CA ILE A 16 25.42 32.59 -29.08
C ILE A 16 25.19 33.90 -28.35
N ASN A 17 24.08 34.58 -28.64
CA ASN A 17 23.72 35.83 -27.96
C ASN A 17 23.61 35.61 -26.43
N SER A 18 24.12 36.57 -25.65
CA SER A 18 24.18 36.46 -24.19
C SER A 18 22.81 36.18 -23.57
N GLY A 19 22.73 35.19 -22.69
CA GLY A 19 21.50 34.85 -21.95
C GLY A 19 20.54 33.89 -22.64
N GLN A 20 20.85 33.38 -23.84
CA GLN A 20 19.96 32.47 -24.58
C GLN A 20 19.99 30.99 -24.15
N ASN A 21 20.86 30.57 -23.20
CA ASN A 21 20.98 29.17 -22.75
C ASN A 21 20.56 29.08 -21.27
N PRO A 22 19.58 28.22 -20.87
CA PRO A 22 18.97 27.11 -21.62
C PRO A 22 17.88 27.52 -22.62
N PHE A 23 17.64 26.64 -23.60
CA PHE A 23 16.58 26.75 -24.61
C PHE A 23 15.43 25.79 -24.31
N SER A 24 14.25 26.04 -24.89
CA SER A 24 13.11 25.12 -24.95
C SER A 24 12.82 24.66 -26.39
N PRO A 25 12.14 23.52 -26.60
CA PRO A 25 11.67 23.12 -27.92
C PRO A 25 10.85 24.24 -28.58
N GLY A 26 11.14 24.54 -29.86
CA GLY A 26 10.50 25.64 -30.60
C GLY A 26 11.21 27.00 -30.52
N ASP A 27 12.13 27.20 -29.57
CA ASP A 27 12.91 28.45 -29.44
C ASP A 27 13.87 28.64 -30.63
N THR A 28 14.29 29.88 -30.86
CA THR A 28 15.26 30.23 -31.93
C THR A 28 16.61 30.59 -31.32
N ILE A 29 17.64 29.84 -31.72
CA ILE A 29 19.03 30.11 -31.35
C ILE A 29 19.60 31.12 -32.34
N ALA A 30 20.10 32.24 -31.82
CA ALA A 30 20.74 33.29 -32.60
C ALA A 30 22.20 33.46 -32.17
N GLY A 31 23.10 33.62 -33.15
CA GLY A 31 24.52 33.80 -32.87
C GLY A 31 25.35 33.98 -34.12
N ASN A 32 26.66 33.97 -33.95
CA ASN A 32 27.66 34.09 -35.01
C ASN A 32 28.61 32.89 -34.99
N VAL A 33 28.98 32.40 -36.17
CA VAL A 33 30.21 31.61 -36.35
C VAL A 33 31.34 32.60 -36.57
N VAL A 34 32.40 32.51 -35.76
CA VAL A 34 33.47 33.51 -35.72
C VAL A 34 34.81 32.88 -36.02
N ARG A 35 35.57 33.49 -36.92
CA ARG A 35 36.97 33.16 -37.18
C ARG A 35 37.84 34.39 -36.99
N THR A 36 38.90 34.24 -36.19
CA THR A 36 39.92 35.29 -35.98
C THR A 36 41.26 34.94 -36.61
N ASN A 37 41.48 33.67 -36.98
CA ASN A 37 42.74 33.23 -37.53
C ASN A 37 42.91 33.70 -38.99
N PRO A 38 44.06 34.28 -39.34
CA PRO A 38 44.29 34.79 -40.69
C PRO A 38 44.12 33.72 -41.77
N ILE A 39 43.54 34.10 -42.89
CA ILE A 39 43.41 33.24 -44.07
C ILE A 39 43.17 34.11 -45.32
N LEU A 40 43.69 33.66 -46.46
CA LEU A 40 43.30 34.15 -47.78
C LEU A 40 42.90 32.94 -48.61
N THR A 41 41.63 32.87 -48.98
CA THR A 41 41.09 31.79 -49.80
C THR A 41 40.09 32.34 -50.81
N ILE A 42 40.17 31.86 -52.05
CA ILE A 42 39.26 32.24 -53.13
C ILE A 42 37.98 31.39 -53.16
N GLN A 43 37.98 30.25 -52.46
CA GLN A 43 36.85 29.35 -52.37
C GLN A 43 36.78 28.73 -50.98
N SER A 44 35.73 29.07 -50.25
CA SER A 44 35.43 28.50 -48.95
C SER A 44 33.94 28.33 -48.71
N THR A 45 33.59 27.48 -47.76
CA THR A 45 32.21 27.27 -47.33
C THR A 45 32.17 27.23 -45.81
N VAL A 46 31.22 27.97 -45.23
CA VAL A 46 30.91 27.92 -43.79
C VAL A 46 29.53 27.34 -43.61
N LYS A 47 29.42 26.30 -42.79
CA LYS A 47 28.13 25.66 -42.46
C LYS A 47 27.94 25.58 -40.96
N ILE A 48 26.69 25.58 -40.52
CA ILE A 48 26.30 25.30 -39.15
C ILE A 48 25.18 24.26 -39.12
N THR A 49 25.24 23.34 -38.16
CA THR A 49 24.27 22.28 -37.94
C THR A 49 23.89 22.21 -36.47
N ILE A 50 22.64 21.85 -36.19
CA ILE A 50 22.16 21.49 -34.86
C ILE A 50 22.08 19.98 -34.73
N HIS A 51 22.65 19.45 -33.66
CA HIS A 51 22.60 18.04 -33.34
C HIS A 51 21.81 17.83 -32.05
N GLY A 52 20.99 16.78 -32.03
CA GLY A 52 20.35 16.26 -30.83
C GLY A 52 20.50 14.75 -30.82
N ARG A 53 20.94 14.16 -29.72
CA ARG A 53 21.10 12.70 -29.60
C ARG A 53 20.92 12.19 -28.18
N ALA A 54 20.40 10.99 -28.07
CA ALA A 54 20.40 10.21 -26.84
C ALA A 54 21.41 9.06 -26.98
N LYS A 55 22.22 8.83 -25.94
CA LYS A 55 23.16 7.72 -25.89
C LYS A 55 23.05 7.01 -24.56
N SER A 56 23.26 5.70 -24.62
CA SER A 56 23.38 4.83 -23.46
C SER A 56 24.62 3.95 -23.60
N HIS A 57 25.21 3.61 -22.46
CA HIS A 57 26.40 2.78 -22.33
C HIS A 57 26.24 1.92 -21.08
N VAL A 58 26.37 0.61 -21.22
CA VAL A 58 26.30 -0.32 -20.10
C VAL A 58 27.41 -1.34 -20.20
N VAL A 59 28.14 -1.54 -19.10
CA VAL A 59 29.15 -2.60 -18.96
C VAL A 59 28.55 -3.73 -18.12
N VAL A 60 28.52 -4.93 -18.66
CA VAL A 60 28.05 -6.13 -17.97
C VAL A 60 29.25 -6.99 -17.61
N HIS A 61 29.51 -7.14 -16.31
CA HIS A 61 30.54 -8.03 -15.80
C HIS A 61 29.98 -9.46 -15.62
N ARG A 62 30.69 -10.46 -16.14
CA ARG A 62 30.48 -11.90 -15.91
C ARG A 62 31.75 -12.48 -15.27
N ALA A 63 31.65 -13.64 -14.63
CA ALA A 63 32.70 -14.23 -13.79
C ALA A 63 34.15 -14.11 -14.34
N ASN A 64 34.36 -14.23 -15.66
CA ASN A 64 35.67 -14.10 -16.31
C ASN A 64 35.70 -13.12 -17.51
N SER A 65 34.69 -12.26 -17.72
CA SER A 65 34.67 -11.32 -18.86
C SER A 65 33.77 -10.11 -18.64
N SER A 66 33.98 -9.05 -19.40
CA SER A 66 33.04 -7.91 -19.47
C SER A 66 32.53 -7.71 -20.90
N SER A 67 31.25 -7.37 -21.04
CA SER A 67 30.62 -7.05 -22.32
C SER A 67 30.07 -5.63 -22.27
N THR A 68 30.38 -4.83 -23.28
CA THR A 68 29.95 -3.42 -23.35
C THR A 68 28.84 -3.26 -24.38
N TYR A 69 27.72 -2.68 -23.96
CA TYR A 69 26.56 -2.42 -24.80
C TYR A 69 26.34 -0.91 -24.95
N ARG A 70 25.82 -0.49 -26.10
CA ARG A 70 25.65 0.93 -26.43
C ARG A 70 24.34 1.16 -27.16
N GLY A 71 23.52 2.08 -26.69
CA GLY A 71 22.39 2.62 -27.46
C GLY A 71 22.76 3.99 -28.03
N ARG A 72 22.34 4.27 -29.26
CA ARG A 72 22.59 5.55 -29.93
C ARG A 72 21.37 5.94 -30.75
N PHE A 73 20.73 7.04 -30.37
CA PHE A 73 19.57 7.59 -31.05
C PHE A 73 19.87 9.03 -31.45
N ARG A 74 19.57 9.40 -32.69
CA ARG A 74 19.57 10.80 -33.11
C ARG A 74 18.15 11.33 -32.95
N LEU A 75 18.02 12.50 -32.33
CA LEU A 75 16.75 13.18 -32.08
C LEU A 75 16.48 14.28 -33.11
N ILE A 76 17.53 14.76 -33.77
CA ILE A 76 17.47 15.83 -34.77
C ILE A 76 18.24 15.38 -36.02
N ASP A 77 17.61 15.52 -37.18
CA ASP A 77 18.26 15.37 -38.47
C ASP A 77 19.09 16.63 -38.80
N HIS A 78 20.33 16.60 -38.34
CA HIS A 78 21.31 17.65 -38.57
C HIS A 78 21.63 17.90 -40.06
N VAL A 79 21.37 16.93 -40.96
CA VAL A 79 21.63 17.10 -42.41
C VAL A 79 20.53 17.95 -43.02
N ARG A 80 19.26 17.59 -42.75
CA ARG A 80 18.10 18.37 -43.21
C ARG A 80 18.06 19.79 -42.63
N ARG A 81 18.65 19.98 -41.45
CA ARG A 81 18.67 21.26 -40.72
C ARG A 81 20.01 22.00 -40.84
N ALA A 82 20.87 21.63 -41.79
CA ALA A 82 22.11 22.33 -42.06
C ALA A 82 21.87 23.70 -42.72
N GLN A 83 22.54 24.73 -42.23
CA GLN A 83 22.56 26.05 -42.87
C GLN A 83 23.95 26.30 -43.45
N THR A 84 24.00 26.76 -44.71
CA THR A 84 25.24 27.28 -45.30
C THR A 84 25.25 28.78 -45.07
N LEU A 85 26.17 29.25 -44.22
CA LEU A 85 26.27 30.65 -43.82
C LEU A 85 27.11 31.47 -44.79
N HIS A 86 28.08 30.83 -45.45
CA HIS A 86 28.93 31.46 -46.45
C HIS A 86 29.34 30.46 -47.53
N ASN A 87 29.46 30.94 -48.77
CA ASN A 87 30.05 30.21 -49.89
C ASN A 87 30.75 31.20 -50.82
N GLY A 88 32.08 31.24 -50.80
CA GLY A 88 32.85 32.22 -51.56
C GLY A 88 34.23 32.51 -50.96
N PRO A 89 34.91 33.58 -51.42
CA PRO A 89 36.21 33.96 -50.91
C PRO A 89 36.13 34.46 -49.45
N VAL A 90 37.21 34.28 -48.69
CA VAL A 90 37.38 34.82 -47.33
C VAL A 90 38.80 35.35 -47.19
N HIS A 91 38.93 36.57 -46.67
CA HIS A 91 40.21 37.22 -46.41
C HIS A 91 40.24 37.83 -45.01
N ILE A 92 41.04 37.24 -44.13
CA ILE A 92 41.30 37.71 -42.75
C ILE A 92 42.80 38.00 -42.65
N PRO A 93 43.24 39.26 -42.52
CA PRO A 93 44.65 39.59 -42.44
C PRO A 93 45.24 39.34 -41.03
N PRO A 94 46.58 39.19 -40.88
CA PRO A 94 47.26 38.93 -39.59
C PRO A 94 46.98 39.86 -38.41
N ARG A 95 46.37 41.04 -38.65
CA ARG A 95 45.95 42.01 -37.64
C ARG A 95 44.54 42.56 -37.92
N GLY A 96 43.73 41.82 -38.68
CA GLY A 96 42.36 42.18 -39.00
C GLY A 96 41.38 41.88 -37.86
N GLY A 97 40.17 42.42 -37.97
CA GLY A 97 39.04 42.03 -37.14
C GLY A 97 38.58 40.59 -37.44
N PRO A 98 37.75 40.00 -36.56
CA PRO A 98 37.13 38.71 -36.84
C PRO A 98 36.25 38.78 -38.09
N GLU A 99 36.18 37.66 -38.81
CA GLU A 99 35.09 37.42 -39.75
C GLU A 99 33.96 36.71 -38.99
N GLU A 100 32.73 37.20 -39.15
CA GLU A 100 31.56 36.72 -38.43
C GLU A 100 30.44 36.38 -39.40
N TRP A 101 29.87 35.18 -39.24
CA TRP A 101 28.74 34.72 -40.05
C TRP A 101 27.53 34.48 -39.15
N PRO A 102 26.48 35.32 -39.24
CA PRO A 102 25.30 35.19 -38.39
C PRO A 102 24.46 33.98 -38.77
N PHE A 103 23.81 33.36 -37.78
CA PHE A 103 22.88 32.26 -37.97
C PHE A 103 21.62 32.39 -37.11
N LEU A 104 20.53 31.78 -37.56
CA LEU A 104 19.27 31.67 -36.84
C LEU A 104 18.74 30.24 -36.98
N ILE A 105 18.80 29.45 -35.91
CA ILE A 105 18.36 28.05 -35.90
C ILE A 105 17.14 27.91 -35.01
N ARG A 106 15.99 27.59 -35.61
CA ARG A 106 14.78 27.24 -34.84
C ARG A 106 14.83 25.79 -34.39
N LEU A 107 14.81 25.57 -33.08
CA LEU A 107 14.74 24.24 -32.50
C LEU A 107 13.40 23.60 -32.86
N PRO A 108 13.38 22.31 -33.26
CA PRO A 108 12.12 21.64 -33.48
C PRO A 108 11.38 21.44 -32.15
N THR A 109 10.05 21.37 -32.21
CA THR A 109 9.22 21.07 -31.04
C THR A 109 9.18 19.57 -30.74
N HIS A 110 9.39 18.73 -31.77
CA HIS A 110 9.33 17.27 -31.73
C HIS A 110 10.56 16.64 -32.41
N VAL A 111 10.76 15.35 -32.22
CA VAL A 111 11.82 14.56 -32.87
C VAL A 111 11.57 14.45 -34.39
N ASP A 112 12.62 14.44 -35.20
CA ASP A 112 12.52 14.38 -36.67
C ASP A 112 12.13 12.98 -37.21
N ASP A 113 11.22 12.94 -38.20
CA ASP A 113 10.63 11.71 -38.78
C ASP A 113 11.61 10.82 -39.57
N ASP A 114 12.57 11.42 -40.31
CA ASP A 114 13.41 10.73 -41.31
C ASP A 114 14.63 10.00 -40.72
N VAL A 115 14.79 9.98 -39.40
CA VAL A 115 15.90 9.30 -38.71
C VAL A 115 15.65 7.78 -38.59
N ALA A 116 15.09 7.17 -39.64
CA ALA A 116 14.41 5.88 -39.64
C ALA A 116 15.13 4.73 -38.89
N PHE A 117 14.28 4.01 -38.17
CA PHE A 117 14.46 2.97 -37.17
C PHE A 117 14.89 1.62 -37.76
N GLN A 118 15.83 0.92 -37.09
CA GLN A 118 16.13 -0.50 -37.36
C GLN A 118 16.03 -1.42 -36.14
N HIS A 119 15.59 -0.94 -34.96
CA HIS A 119 15.65 -1.75 -33.74
C HIS A 119 14.30 -1.88 -33.02
N GLN A 120 14.01 -3.10 -32.55
CA GLN A 120 12.86 -3.48 -31.70
C GLN A 120 12.96 -2.95 -30.26
N ASP A 121 13.93 -2.08 -29.97
CA ASP A 121 14.36 -1.72 -28.63
C ASP A 121 14.08 -0.25 -28.30
N THR A 122 12.82 0.17 -28.43
CA THR A 122 12.38 1.52 -28.05
C THR A 122 11.21 1.55 -27.08
N PHE A 123 11.17 2.54 -26.17
CA PHE A 123 10.05 2.76 -25.24
C PHE A 123 8.89 3.57 -25.82
N ILE A 124 9.01 4.09 -27.05
CA ILE A 124 7.96 4.83 -27.75
C ILE A 124 7.16 3.85 -28.64
N PRO A 125 5.81 3.83 -28.56
CA PRO A 125 5.00 2.90 -29.33
C PRO A 125 5.25 2.98 -30.84
N GLN A 126 5.10 1.86 -31.54
CA GLN A 126 5.41 1.76 -32.97
C GLN A 126 4.35 2.38 -33.90
N SER A 127 3.29 3.01 -33.39
CA SER A 127 2.31 3.68 -34.26
C SER A 127 2.95 4.91 -34.94
N ASN A 128 2.70 5.11 -36.24
CA ASN A 128 3.29 6.25 -36.97
C ASN A 128 2.76 7.61 -36.50
N SER A 129 1.59 7.65 -35.85
CA SER A 129 0.97 8.87 -35.32
C SER A 129 1.62 9.36 -34.02
N GLU A 130 1.97 8.47 -33.09
CA GLU A 130 2.54 8.84 -31.79
C GLU A 130 4.04 9.20 -31.89
N ARG A 131 4.75 8.66 -32.90
CA ARG A 131 6.14 9.05 -33.20
C ARG A 131 6.25 10.51 -33.64
N ARG A 132 5.28 11.00 -34.41
CA ARG A 132 5.25 12.37 -34.98
C ARG A 132 4.99 13.47 -33.94
N THR A 133 4.50 13.08 -32.77
CA THR A 133 4.11 14.00 -31.69
C THR A 133 5.03 13.90 -30.46
N HIS A 134 6.15 13.17 -30.55
CA HIS A 134 7.06 13.03 -29.41
C HIS A 134 7.93 14.29 -29.25
N ALA A 135 7.73 15.04 -28.17
CA ALA A 135 8.48 16.26 -27.88
C ALA A 135 9.99 15.99 -27.77
N LEU A 136 10.82 17.00 -28.05
CA LEU A 136 12.25 16.89 -27.77
C LEU A 136 12.49 16.74 -26.25
N PRO A 137 13.16 15.68 -25.80
CA PRO A 137 13.44 15.50 -24.37
C PRO A 137 14.47 16.51 -23.86
N PRO A 138 14.42 16.89 -22.57
CA PRO A 138 15.40 17.80 -21.99
C PRO A 138 16.82 17.21 -22.02
N THR A 139 17.83 18.08 -21.98
CA THR A 139 19.22 17.66 -21.78
C THR A 139 19.34 16.93 -20.45
N TYR A 140 19.90 15.73 -20.47
CA TYR A 140 20.01 14.83 -19.32
C TYR A 140 21.38 14.16 -19.30
N HIS A 141 21.91 13.90 -18.11
CA HIS A 141 23.15 13.15 -17.95
C HIS A 141 23.17 12.39 -16.62
N ALA A 142 23.52 11.11 -16.70
CA ALA A 142 23.67 10.22 -15.58
C ALA A 142 24.88 9.30 -15.83
N THR A 143 25.81 9.28 -14.86
CA THR A 143 26.95 8.36 -14.82
C THR A 143 26.96 7.69 -13.46
N THR A 144 27.06 6.37 -13.44
CA THR A 144 27.10 5.59 -12.21
C THR A 144 28.51 5.04 -11.93
N PRO A 145 28.84 4.76 -10.65
CA PRO A 145 30.13 4.15 -10.28
C PRO A 145 30.39 2.77 -10.91
N ASP A 146 29.33 2.03 -11.26
CA ASP A 146 29.36 0.72 -11.93
C ASP A 146 29.52 0.81 -13.46
N GLY A 147 29.82 2.00 -14.00
CA GLY A 147 30.23 2.19 -15.40
C GLY A 147 29.09 2.27 -16.40
N LYS A 148 27.87 2.60 -15.95
CA LYS A 148 26.76 2.93 -16.83
C LYS A 148 26.73 4.43 -17.09
N ASP A 149 26.60 4.81 -18.35
CA ASP A 149 26.40 6.21 -18.75
C ASP A 149 25.14 6.32 -19.59
N SER A 150 24.28 7.30 -19.28
CA SER A 150 23.17 7.68 -20.14
C SER A 150 23.07 9.20 -20.25
N PHE A 151 22.84 9.69 -21.46
CA PHE A 151 22.67 11.12 -21.66
C PHE A 151 21.82 11.45 -22.88
N VAL A 152 21.12 12.58 -22.78
CA VAL A 152 20.48 13.31 -23.86
C VAL A 152 21.24 14.62 -24.00
N GLU A 153 21.80 14.88 -25.17
CA GLU A 153 22.58 16.10 -25.42
C GLU A 153 22.20 16.76 -26.72
N TYR A 154 22.43 18.07 -26.75
CA TYR A 154 22.24 18.93 -27.91
C TYR A 154 23.48 19.81 -28.07
N TYR A 155 23.91 20.03 -29.31
CA TYR A 155 25.06 20.89 -29.61
C TYR A 155 24.99 21.46 -31.02
N LEU A 156 25.53 22.66 -31.18
CA LEU A 156 25.79 23.25 -32.49
C LEU A 156 27.16 22.79 -32.98
N LYS A 157 27.26 22.52 -34.29
CA LYS A 157 28.54 22.26 -34.96
C LYS A 157 28.67 23.20 -36.15
N ALA A 158 29.76 23.95 -36.21
CA ALA A 158 30.11 24.77 -37.35
C ALA A 158 31.33 24.17 -38.06
N THR A 159 31.36 24.24 -39.38
CA THR A 159 32.50 23.80 -40.20
C THR A 159 32.89 24.89 -41.18
N PHE A 160 34.19 25.08 -41.31
CA PHE A 160 34.83 25.89 -42.33
C PHE A 160 35.65 24.97 -43.23
N SER A 161 35.43 25.02 -44.53
CA SER A 161 36.26 24.33 -45.53
C SER A 161 36.72 25.35 -46.55
N GLY A 162 38.02 25.53 -46.75
CA GLY A 162 38.55 26.46 -47.75
C GLY A 162 39.95 26.08 -48.22
N PHE A 163 40.29 26.44 -49.46
CA PHE A 163 41.62 26.16 -50.03
C PHE A 163 42.56 27.35 -49.80
N ALA A 164 43.63 27.15 -49.03
CA ALA A 164 44.60 28.19 -48.70
C ALA A 164 46.01 27.59 -48.62
N GLN A 165 47.02 28.34 -49.07
CA GLN A 165 48.44 27.91 -49.05
C GLN A 165 48.69 26.54 -49.72
N GLY A 166 47.97 26.24 -50.81
CA GLY A 166 48.15 24.99 -51.56
C GLY A 166 47.50 23.75 -50.92
N GLN A 167 46.77 23.89 -49.81
CA GLN A 167 46.08 22.79 -49.12
C GLN A 167 44.64 23.15 -48.75
N TRP A 168 43.80 22.12 -48.62
CA TRP A 168 42.47 22.26 -48.06
C TRP A 168 42.55 22.40 -46.53
N GLN A 169 42.06 23.52 -46.01
CA GLN A 169 41.86 23.73 -44.59
C GLN A 169 40.44 23.32 -44.22
N HIS A 170 40.33 22.42 -43.24
CA HIS A 170 39.06 22.05 -42.61
C HIS A 170 39.14 22.37 -41.12
N ASN A 171 38.28 23.26 -40.65
CA ASN A 171 38.19 23.63 -39.24
C ASN A 171 36.76 23.43 -38.76
N GLU A 172 36.62 22.97 -37.51
CA GLU A 172 35.32 22.79 -36.88
C GLU A 172 35.27 23.50 -35.54
N ALA A 173 34.06 23.91 -35.17
CA ALA A 173 33.74 24.40 -33.84
C ALA A 173 32.49 23.68 -33.34
N ILE A 174 32.44 23.39 -32.04
CA ILE A 174 31.31 22.71 -31.40
C ILE A 174 30.92 23.46 -30.14
N LEU A 175 29.63 23.73 -29.98
CA LEU A 175 29.09 24.40 -28.81
C LEU A 175 27.94 23.58 -28.22
N PRO A 176 28.12 22.91 -27.07
CA PRO A 176 27.04 22.25 -26.34
C PRO A 176 25.98 23.26 -25.89
N ILE A 177 24.70 22.88 -26.02
CA ILE A 177 23.56 23.68 -25.56
C ILE A 177 22.68 22.87 -24.62
N ARG A 178 21.96 23.55 -23.74
CA ARG A 178 21.03 22.91 -22.80
C ARG A 178 19.60 23.12 -23.26
N LEU A 179 18.85 22.02 -23.35
CA LEU A 179 17.43 22.01 -23.62
C LEU A 179 16.65 21.70 -22.34
N CYS A 180 15.62 22.49 -22.04
CA CYS A 180 14.69 22.31 -20.92
C CYS A 180 13.30 21.97 -21.43
N ALA A 181 12.50 21.27 -20.62
CA ALA A 181 11.11 20.99 -20.98
C ALA A 181 10.27 22.27 -20.86
N ARG A 182 9.43 22.56 -21.86
CA ARG A 182 8.49 23.68 -21.78
C ARG A 182 7.31 23.29 -20.87
N SER A 183 7.04 24.09 -19.85
CA SER A 183 5.86 23.90 -19.00
C SER A 183 4.69 24.67 -19.60
N GLU A 184 3.81 23.99 -20.35
CA GLU A 184 2.75 24.65 -21.13
C GLU A 184 1.43 24.87 -20.36
N GLY A 185 1.40 24.65 -19.05
CA GLY A 185 0.19 24.81 -18.22
C GLY A 185 0.33 25.87 -17.12
N PRO A 186 -0.80 26.48 -16.68
CA PRO A 186 -0.79 27.29 -15.47
C PRO A 186 -0.31 26.46 -14.26
N PRO A 187 0.22 27.10 -13.20
CA PRO A 187 0.52 26.44 -11.94
C PRO A 187 -0.61 25.49 -11.53
N PRO A 188 -0.31 24.25 -11.10
CA PRO A 188 -1.35 23.35 -10.61
C PRO A 188 -2.12 24.04 -9.49
N ALA A 189 -3.43 24.18 -9.66
CA ALA A 189 -4.31 24.74 -8.64
C ALA A 189 -4.42 23.82 -7.40
N ASP A 190 -4.18 22.52 -7.61
CA ASP A 190 -4.10 21.49 -6.59
C ASP A 190 -2.79 20.70 -6.73
N TRP A 191 -2.02 20.61 -5.64
CA TRP A 191 -0.72 19.94 -5.58
C TRP A 191 -0.84 18.43 -5.28
N GLY A 192 -2.06 17.92 -5.03
CA GLY A 192 -2.31 16.53 -4.68
C GLY A 192 -1.63 16.14 -3.38
N THR A 193 -1.78 16.96 -2.34
CA THR A 193 -1.05 16.82 -1.08
C THR A 193 -1.29 15.46 -0.42
N THR A 194 -0.21 14.76 -0.05
CA THR A 194 -0.23 13.50 0.69
C THR A 194 0.30 13.72 2.10
N ARG A 195 -0.44 13.23 3.09
CA ARG A 195 -0.04 13.27 4.50
C ARG A 195 0.80 12.05 4.84
N TYR A 196 1.99 12.30 5.38
CA TYR A 196 2.88 11.31 5.94
C TYR A 196 2.88 11.45 7.46
N THR A 197 2.49 10.38 8.15
CA THR A 197 2.39 10.38 9.61
C THR A 197 3.43 9.44 10.19
N THR A 198 4.18 9.91 11.17
CA THR A 198 5.17 9.10 11.88
C THR A 198 5.01 9.26 13.38
N ARG A 199 4.79 8.14 14.06
CA ARG A 199 4.66 8.09 15.51
C ARG A 199 6.04 8.11 16.20
N ARG A 200 6.16 8.90 17.26
CA ARG A 200 7.38 9.07 18.07
C ARG A 200 7.03 9.21 19.54
N SER A 201 8.00 8.91 20.39
CA SER A 201 7.92 9.21 21.82
C SER A 201 9.26 9.72 22.35
N VAL A 202 9.19 10.49 23.44
CA VAL A 202 10.35 11.00 24.18
C VAL A 202 10.14 10.69 25.65
N THR A 203 11.09 9.99 26.26
CA THR A 203 11.02 9.56 27.67
C THR A 203 12.11 10.24 28.48
N THR A 204 11.75 11.23 29.30
CA THR A 204 12.72 11.95 30.16
C THR A 204 12.02 12.76 31.24
N GLN A 205 12.65 12.84 32.42
CA GLN A 205 12.18 13.67 33.55
C GLN A 205 12.16 15.16 33.21
N LYS A 206 12.91 15.60 32.20
CA LYS A 206 12.98 17.01 31.76
C LYS A 206 11.70 17.53 31.09
N LEU A 207 10.76 16.65 30.76
CA LEU A 207 9.46 17.03 30.20
C LEU A 207 8.50 17.58 31.26
N ILE A 208 8.79 17.36 32.55
CA ILE A 208 7.99 17.88 33.65
C ILE A 208 8.32 19.37 33.85
N PRO A 209 7.30 20.26 33.91
CA PRO A 209 7.51 21.68 34.19
C PRO A 209 8.35 21.91 35.47
N GLY A 210 9.43 22.69 35.37
CA GLY A 210 10.37 22.96 36.46
C GLY A 210 11.56 21.99 36.59
N MET A 211 11.71 21.04 35.65
CA MET A 211 12.87 20.14 35.53
C MET A 211 13.70 20.37 34.26
N GLU A 212 13.47 21.48 33.54
CA GLU A 212 14.09 21.76 32.24
C GLU A 212 15.64 21.85 32.34
N ASP A 213 16.13 22.54 33.38
CA ASP A 213 17.56 22.85 33.58
C ASP A 213 18.25 22.00 34.66
N THR A 214 17.58 20.98 35.20
CA THR A 214 18.20 20.14 36.23
C THR A 214 19.34 19.28 35.68
N LEU A 215 20.58 19.70 35.92
CA LEU A 215 21.71 18.77 36.05
C LEU A 215 21.42 17.92 37.28
N LEU A 216 21.07 16.65 37.05
CA LEU A 216 20.63 15.70 38.08
C LEU A 216 21.63 15.62 39.25
N SER A 217 21.38 16.37 40.33
CA SER A 217 22.01 16.15 41.62
C SER A 217 21.16 15.15 42.42
N THR A 218 21.78 14.05 42.79
CA THR A 218 21.17 12.75 43.07
C THR A 218 20.35 12.61 44.35
N SER A 219 20.29 13.59 45.28
CA SER A 219 19.78 13.25 46.63
C SER A 219 18.77 14.19 47.29
N GLN A 220 18.41 15.34 46.72
CA GLN A 220 17.58 16.30 47.46
C GLN A 220 16.18 16.61 46.87
N ARG A 221 15.85 16.15 45.66
CA ARG A 221 14.49 16.30 45.10
C ARG A 221 13.59 15.05 45.20
N LEU A 222 14.14 13.91 45.62
CA LEU A 222 13.39 12.64 45.75
C LEU A 222 12.33 12.64 46.87
N ARG A 223 12.35 13.59 47.81
CA ARG A 223 11.45 13.57 48.98
C ARG A 223 10.05 14.17 48.76
N LYS A 224 9.77 14.79 47.62
CA LYS A 224 8.41 15.26 47.25
C LYS A 224 7.73 14.42 46.17
N PHE A 225 8.42 13.42 45.60
CA PHE A 225 8.03 12.68 44.40
C PHE A 225 7.53 11.24 44.67
N LEU A 226 6.91 11.01 45.82
CA LEU A 226 6.53 9.67 46.32
C LEU A 226 5.21 9.11 45.75
N HIS A 227 4.79 9.43 44.51
CA HIS A 227 3.52 8.90 43.97
C HIS A 227 3.48 8.37 42.53
N THR A 228 4.56 8.39 41.72
CA THR A 228 4.60 7.62 40.45
C THR A 228 6.01 7.10 40.13
N SER A 229 6.16 5.80 39.87
CA SER A 229 7.44 5.09 39.73
C SER A 229 8.07 5.07 38.31
N SER A 230 7.40 5.63 37.30
CA SER A 230 7.85 5.60 35.90
C SER A 230 8.48 6.93 35.43
N VAL A 231 9.44 6.84 34.51
CA VAL A 231 9.98 8.02 33.80
C VAL A 231 8.89 8.50 32.83
N PRO A 232 8.50 9.79 32.86
CA PRO A 232 7.40 10.26 32.04
C PRO A 232 7.77 10.23 30.56
N GLU A 233 6.81 9.77 29.77
CA GLU A 233 6.89 9.61 28.31
C GLU A 233 5.84 10.49 27.64
N LEU A 234 6.30 11.31 26.68
CA LEU A 234 5.47 12.08 25.77
C LEU A 234 5.35 11.34 24.45
N CYS A 235 4.14 10.93 24.09
CA CYS A 235 3.84 10.31 22.80
C CYS A 235 3.24 11.35 21.85
N PHE A 236 3.68 11.36 20.60
CA PHE A 236 3.16 12.26 19.58
C PHE A 236 3.33 11.71 18.16
N ARG A 237 2.56 12.26 17.22
CA ARG A 237 2.69 12.03 15.78
C ARG A 237 3.28 13.26 15.12
N ALA A 238 4.37 13.07 14.38
CA ALA A 238 4.85 14.08 13.44
C ALA A 238 4.12 13.85 12.11
N GLU A 239 3.37 14.86 11.67
CA GLU A 239 2.60 14.82 10.43
C GLU A 239 3.23 15.80 9.43
N ILE A 240 3.55 15.29 8.24
CA ILE A 240 4.15 16.06 7.14
C ILE A 240 3.23 15.95 5.93
N ASP A 241 2.67 17.07 5.51
CA ASP A 241 1.90 17.19 4.29
C ASP A 241 2.85 17.62 3.16
N ALA A 242 3.04 16.74 2.17
CA ALA A 242 3.93 16.97 1.04
C ALA A 242 3.20 16.82 -0.30
N PRO A 243 3.56 17.57 -1.34
CA PRO A 243 2.85 17.55 -2.61
C PRO A 243 3.20 16.29 -3.41
N ALA A 244 2.19 15.64 -4.01
CA ALA A 244 2.41 14.46 -4.85
C ALA A 244 2.92 14.82 -6.26
N ARG A 245 2.77 16.08 -6.69
CA ARG A 245 3.23 16.58 -7.98
C ARG A 245 3.90 17.94 -7.80
N VAL A 246 5.00 18.17 -8.51
CA VAL A 246 5.72 19.46 -8.51
C VAL A 246 5.96 19.88 -9.95
N GLN A 247 5.62 21.12 -10.26
CA GLN A 247 5.98 21.76 -11.52
C GLN A 247 7.30 22.53 -11.34
N LEU A 248 8.27 22.28 -12.21
CA LEU A 248 9.53 23.03 -12.22
C LEU A 248 9.31 24.46 -12.74
N GLU A 249 10.12 25.40 -12.28
CA GLU A 249 10.04 26.84 -12.60
C GLU A 249 8.72 27.50 -12.15
N ASN A 250 7.99 26.86 -11.23
CA ASN A 250 6.81 27.44 -10.64
C ASN A 250 7.21 28.57 -9.66
N PHE A 251 6.63 29.75 -9.84
CA PHE A 251 6.86 30.90 -8.96
C PHE A 251 6.24 30.74 -7.58
N ALA A 252 5.26 29.84 -7.40
CA ALA A 252 4.69 29.52 -6.11
C ALA A 252 5.65 28.64 -5.29
N THR A 253 5.71 28.86 -3.97
CA THR A 253 6.44 27.98 -3.06
C THR A 253 5.76 26.63 -2.96
N ILE A 254 6.54 25.56 -3.00
CA ILE A 254 6.08 24.19 -2.83
C ILE A 254 5.52 24.04 -1.41
N PRO A 255 4.23 23.72 -1.23
CA PRO A 255 3.63 23.64 0.10
C PRO A 255 4.15 22.39 0.81
N LEU A 256 4.96 22.58 1.85
CA LEU A 256 5.47 21.48 2.69
C LEU A 256 5.13 21.80 4.13
N GLN A 257 4.06 21.21 4.64
CA GLN A 257 3.56 21.57 5.96
C GLN A 257 3.94 20.53 7.00
N ILE A 258 4.37 20.97 8.17
CA ILE A 258 4.67 20.10 9.31
C ILE A 258 3.83 20.51 10.52
N ARG A 259 3.38 19.52 11.27
CA ARG A 259 2.84 19.73 12.62
C ARG A 259 3.15 18.53 13.50
N VAL A 260 3.08 18.74 14.81
CA VAL A 260 3.19 17.67 15.77
C VAL A 260 1.93 17.59 16.61
N VAL A 261 1.32 16.41 16.62
CA VAL A 261 0.05 16.16 17.31
C VAL A 261 0.33 15.27 18.52
N PRO A 262 0.02 15.70 19.75
CA PRO A 262 0.16 14.85 20.93
C PRO A 262 -0.77 13.63 20.85
N GLU A 263 -0.35 12.52 21.46
CA GLU A 263 -1.21 11.37 21.70
C GLU A 263 -1.44 11.23 23.20
N TRP A 264 -2.40 11.98 23.72
CA TRP A 264 -2.61 12.14 25.15
C TRP A 264 -2.94 10.84 25.88
N ASP A 265 -3.69 9.95 25.24
CA ASP A 265 -4.05 8.65 25.79
C ASP A 265 -2.82 7.79 26.08
N GLN A 266 -1.80 7.93 25.25
CA GLN A 266 -0.54 7.16 25.31
C GLN A 266 0.60 7.96 25.97
N THR A 267 0.34 9.22 26.32
CA THR A 267 1.26 10.08 27.06
C THR A 267 1.07 9.84 28.56
N SER A 268 2.18 9.81 29.29
CA SER A 268 2.18 9.68 30.75
C SER A 268 1.27 10.72 31.40
N GLN A 269 0.49 10.32 32.39
CA GLN A 269 -0.56 11.16 32.99
C GLN A 269 -0.05 12.52 33.48
N ILE A 270 1.17 12.58 34.01
CA ILE A 270 1.82 13.82 34.47
C ILE A 270 2.13 14.83 33.35
N LEU A 271 2.17 14.38 32.10
CA LEU A 271 2.44 15.21 30.91
C LEU A 271 1.18 15.52 30.09
N ARG A 272 0.02 14.95 30.42
CA ARG A 272 -1.21 15.17 29.65
C ARG A 272 -1.61 16.64 29.70
N ASN A 273 -1.88 17.21 28.54
CA ASN A 273 -2.20 18.63 28.36
C ASN A 273 -1.12 19.60 28.88
N VAL A 274 0.10 19.12 29.12
CA VAL A 274 1.24 19.98 29.42
C VAL A 274 1.78 20.51 28.09
N PRO A 275 1.85 21.85 27.88
CA PRO A 275 2.40 22.41 26.66
C PRO A 275 3.87 22.03 26.51
N GLN A 276 4.24 21.52 25.33
CA GLN A 276 5.62 21.16 25.00
C GLN A 276 6.04 21.95 23.77
N SER A 277 7.24 22.53 23.81
CA SER A 277 7.81 23.26 22.69
C SER A 277 8.68 22.31 21.86
N ILE A 278 8.38 22.17 20.57
CA ILE A 278 9.14 21.31 19.66
C ILE A 278 9.95 22.19 18.73
N MET A 279 11.26 22.03 18.77
CA MET A 279 12.18 22.86 17.99
C MET A 279 12.72 22.11 16.77
N LEU A 280 12.42 22.61 15.57
CA LEU A 280 13.01 22.15 14.32
C LEU A 280 14.42 22.72 14.16
N LEU A 281 15.41 21.85 14.27
CA LEU A 281 16.84 22.21 14.18
C LEU A 281 17.34 22.25 12.74
N ARG A 282 16.91 21.29 11.91
CA ARG A 282 17.36 21.15 10.52
C ARG A 282 16.32 20.37 9.71
N ALA A 283 16.08 20.82 8.48
CA ALA A 283 15.36 20.06 7.47
C ALA A 283 16.26 19.83 6.24
N THR A 284 16.12 18.68 5.59
CA THR A 284 16.86 18.35 4.35
C THR A 284 15.92 17.61 3.42
N LEU A 285 15.69 18.18 2.24
CA LEU A 285 14.94 17.57 1.17
C LEU A 285 15.84 16.58 0.44
N LYS A 286 15.36 15.36 0.22
CA LYS A 286 16.09 14.34 -0.55
C LYS A 286 15.30 14.06 -1.83
N ILE A 287 15.86 14.45 -2.97
CA ILE A 287 15.27 14.16 -4.29
C ILE A 287 15.83 12.82 -4.75
N LYS A 288 14.94 11.86 -4.99
CA LYS A 288 15.26 10.55 -5.55
C LYS A 288 14.86 10.56 -7.02
N GLN A 289 15.82 10.40 -7.91
CA GLN A 289 15.59 10.30 -9.35
C GLN A 289 15.81 8.84 -9.78
N PHE A 290 14.97 8.38 -10.70
CA PHE A 290 15.04 7.03 -11.28
C PHE A 290 15.18 7.16 -12.79
N CYS A 291 16.08 6.39 -13.37
CA CYS A 291 16.33 6.37 -14.81
C CYS A 291 16.50 4.94 -15.28
N GLU A 292 15.71 4.53 -16.26
CA GLU A 292 15.79 3.21 -16.89
C GLU A 292 16.42 3.35 -18.27
N VAL A 293 17.44 2.55 -18.57
CA VAL A 293 18.29 2.68 -19.75
C VAL A 293 18.26 1.39 -20.56
N LYS A 294 17.90 1.48 -21.84
CA LYS A 294 17.99 0.38 -22.80
C LYS A 294 19.18 0.56 -23.75
N CYS A 295 19.91 -0.52 -24.03
CA CYS A 295 21.03 -0.55 -24.98
C CYS A 295 20.76 -1.57 -26.11
N GLU A 296 21.30 -1.30 -27.29
CA GLU A 296 21.21 -2.25 -28.41
C GLU A 296 21.96 -3.54 -28.06
N GLY A 297 21.34 -4.69 -28.32
CA GLY A 297 21.91 -6.01 -28.04
C GLY A 297 21.76 -6.49 -26.59
N THR A 298 21.16 -5.69 -25.70
CA THR A 298 20.78 -6.14 -24.34
C THR A 298 19.33 -6.58 -24.31
N ARG A 299 19.04 -7.81 -23.88
CA ARG A 299 17.66 -8.31 -23.66
C ARG A 299 17.03 -7.80 -22.33
N LYS A 300 17.62 -6.82 -21.65
CA LYS A 300 17.26 -6.35 -20.29
C LYS A 300 17.46 -4.84 -20.14
N THR A 301 16.71 -4.21 -19.24
CA THR A 301 16.89 -2.81 -18.78
C THR A 301 18.02 -2.62 -17.80
N TYR A 302 18.61 -1.44 -17.91
CA TYR A 302 19.45 -0.70 -16.99
C TYR A 302 18.71 0.18 -15.98
N GLU A 303 18.40 -0.20 -14.73
CA GLU A 303 17.87 0.79 -13.75
C GLU A 303 19.01 1.50 -13.01
N ASP A 304 18.92 2.83 -12.92
CA ASP A 304 19.80 3.69 -12.15
C ASP A 304 19.01 4.63 -11.21
N VAL A 305 19.51 4.79 -9.99
CA VAL A 305 18.89 5.62 -8.94
C VAL A 305 19.89 6.67 -8.46
N PHE A 306 19.51 7.95 -8.54
CA PHE A 306 20.32 9.08 -8.09
C PHE A 306 19.67 9.76 -6.89
N PHE A 307 20.50 10.31 -6.01
CA PHE A 307 20.05 11.00 -4.80
C PHE A 307 20.73 12.35 -4.67
N ASP A 308 19.94 13.42 -4.70
CA ASP A 308 20.38 14.75 -4.33
C ASP A 308 19.83 15.12 -2.96
N LYS A 309 20.71 15.60 -2.08
CA LYS A 309 20.33 16.13 -0.77
C LYS A 309 20.39 17.65 -0.83
N ILE A 310 19.26 18.29 -0.62
CA ILE A 310 19.09 19.73 -0.62
C ILE A 310 18.78 20.19 0.81
N PRO A 311 19.72 20.86 1.50
CA PRO A 311 19.43 21.47 2.80
C PRO A 311 18.31 22.50 2.66
N MET A 312 17.24 22.36 3.44
CA MET A 312 16.18 23.36 3.50
C MET A 312 16.67 24.46 4.45
N LEU A 313 17.09 25.58 3.90
CA LEU A 313 17.61 26.71 4.67
C LEU A 313 16.42 27.51 5.24
N LEU A 314 15.88 27.02 6.35
CA LEU A 314 14.65 27.55 6.97
C LEU A 314 14.79 28.97 7.54
N ASN A 315 16.03 29.51 7.62
CA ASN A 315 16.33 30.88 8.03
C ASN A 315 17.25 31.53 6.98
N SER A 316 16.73 32.53 6.27
CA SER A 316 17.41 33.12 5.10
C SER A 316 18.52 34.12 5.42
N SER A 317 18.85 34.40 6.69
CA SER A 317 19.66 35.57 7.04
C SER A 317 20.90 35.41 7.96
N THR A 318 21.19 34.27 8.61
CA THR A 318 22.42 34.18 9.46
C THR A 318 23.06 32.80 9.55
N ARG A 319 24.40 32.73 9.62
CA ARG A 319 25.22 31.51 9.89
C ARG A 319 24.97 30.85 11.27
N SER A 320 24.05 31.40 12.06
CA SER A 320 23.50 30.83 13.29
C SER A 320 22.00 30.65 13.04
N ALA A 321 21.56 29.41 12.80
CA ALA A 321 20.15 29.10 12.65
C ALA A 321 19.54 28.98 14.05
N LYS A 322 18.71 29.95 14.45
CA LYS A 322 17.86 29.77 15.64
C LYS A 322 16.85 28.64 15.34
N PRO A 323 16.63 27.70 16.27
CA PRO A 323 15.62 26.66 16.08
C PRO A 323 14.24 27.27 15.84
N ILE A 324 13.43 26.64 14.99
CA ILE A 324 12.07 27.09 14.68
C ILE A 324 11.08 26.26 15.48
N GLU A 325 10.19 26.91 16.20
CA GLU A 325 9.15 26.21 16.95
C GLU A 325 8.10 25.63 15.99
N VAL A 326 7.82 24.34 16.14
CA VAL A 326 6.81 23.61 15.40
C VAL A 326 5.54 23.58 16.25
N PRO A 327 4.37 23.93 15.68
CA PRO A 327 3.09 23.85 16.36
C PRO A 327 2.85 22.47 16.98
N PHE A 328 2.48 22.47 18.27
CA PHE A 328 2.23 21.28 19.06
C PHE A 328 0.82 21.33 19.66
N GLY A 329 -0.10 20.53 19.10
CA GLY A 329 -1.49 20.48 19.54
C GLY A 329 -2.43 19.91 18.48
N GLU A 330 -3.64 19.52 18.89
CA GLU A 330 -4.65 18.93 18.00
C GLU A 330 -5.27 19.97 17.06
N ASP A 331 -5.46 21.21 17.53
CA ASP A 331 -6.13 22.30 16.79
C ASP A 331 -5.18 23.38 16.24
N GLN A 332 -3.85 23.17 16.31
CA GLN A 332 -2.91 24.17 15.83
C GLN A 332 -2.68 24.11 14.32
N SER A 333 -2.58 25.28 13.68
CA SER A 333 -2.25 25.41 12.27
C SER A 333 -0.88 24.82 11.96
N SER A 334 -0.74 24.16 10.81
CA SER A 334 0.54 23.60 10.37
C SER A 334 1.56 24.68 10.01
N LEU A 335 2.84 24.36 10.19
CA LEU A 335 3.95 25.22 9.80
C LEU A 335 4.37 24.93 8.35
N ASP A 336 4.27 25.92 7.46
CA ASP A 336 4.70 25.76 6.07
C ASP A 336 6.21 25.95 5.91
N LEU A 337 6.94 24.83 5.97
CA LEU A 337 8.38 24.78 5.72
C LEU A 337 8.75 25.20 4.30
N GLY A 338 7.84 24.98 3.35
CA GLY A 338 7.98 25.38 1.96
C GLY A 338 8.03 26.90 1.82
N GLN A 339 7.09 27.59 2.46
CA GLN A 339 7.09 29.05 2.52
C GLN A 339 8.32 29.59 3.27
N LEU A 340 8.64 29.02 4.44
CA LEU A 340 9.79 29.45 5.26
C LEU A 340 11.13 29.32 4.52
N ALA A 341 11.33 28.20 3.82
CA ALA A 341 12.54 27.97 3.04
C ALA A 341 12.53 28.68 1.68
N ASN A 342 11.45 29.38 1.33
CA ASN A 342 11.16 29.85 -0.04
C ASN A 342 11.43 28.73 -1.07
N LEU A 343 10.90 27.54 -0.80
CA LEU A 343 11.16 26.33 -1.53
C LEU A 343 10.50 26.39 -2.92
N ARG A 344 11.29 26.73 -3.92
CA ARG A 344 10.90 26.71 -5.33
C ARG A 344 11.96 25.96 -6.10
N ILE A 345 11.53 25.04 -6.97
CA ILE A 345 12.44 24.18 -7.71
C ILE A 345 12.37 24.54 -9.20
N GLY A 346 13.51 24.89 -9.76
CA GLY A 346 13.71 25.13 -11.18
C GLY A 346 14.62 24.08 -11.81
N PHE A 347 14.90 24.24 -13.09
CA PHE A 347 15.81 23.35 -13.84
C PHE A 347 17.26 23.42 -13.33
N ASN A 348 17.62 24.49 -12.62
CA ASN A 348 18.96 24.72 -12.04
C ASN A 348 19.02 24.48 -10.53
N GLY A 349 18.09 23.68 -9.98
CA GLY A 349 18.00 23.43 -8.55
C GLY A 349 17.00 24.37 -7.86
N LEU A 350 17.36 24.95 -6.71
CA LEU A 350 16.47 25.88 -6.00
C LEU A 350 16.45 27.25 -6.68
N MET A 351 15.28 27.78 -7.02
CA MET A 351 15.16 29.11 -7.67
C MET A 351 15.59 30.25 -6.73
N ALA A 352 15.37 30.10 -5.42
CA ALA A 352 15.75 31.10 -4.43
C ALA A 352 17.27 31.26 -4.29
N ARG A 353 18.05 30.20 -4.57
CA ARG A 353 19.51 30.20 -4.61
C ARG A 353 19.99 29.11 -5.58
N PRO A 354 20.37 29.46 -6.81
CA PRO A 354 20.92 28.51 -7.77
C PRO A 354 22.15 27.82 -7.15
N MET A 355 22.11 26.49 -7.05
CA MET A 355 23.24 25.71 -6.58
C MET A 355 23.97 25.16 -7.80
N ALA A 356 25.27 25.46 -7.90
CA ALA A 356 26.05 25.25 -9.12
C ALA A 356 26.15 23.79 -9.61
N ASN A 357 25.67 22.79 -8.86
CA ASN A 357 25.87 21.37 -9.16
C ASN A 357 24.60 20.50 -9.03
N ILE A 358 23.39 21.07 -8.97
CA ILE A 358 22.14 20.29 -8.87
C ILE A 358 21.33 20.47 -10.14
N SER A 359 21.19 19.40 -10.92
CA SER A 359 20.36 19.37 -12.13
C SER A 359 19.14 18.49 -11.88
N ILE A 360 17.97 19.14 -11.77
CA ILE A 360 16.70 18.43 -11.58
C ILE A 360 16.04 18.28 -12.94
N SER A 361 15.84 17.04 -13.35
CA SER A 361 15.16 16.73 -14.61
C SER A 361 13.69 16.42 -14.33
N PRO A 362 12.73 17.02 -15.05
CA PRO A 362 11.32 16.64 -14.96
C PRO A 362 11.14 15.19 -15.43
N SER A 363 9.99 14.57 -15.16
CA SER A 363 9.68 13.26 -15.76
C SER A 363 9.60 13.37 -17.28
N PHE A 364 10.33 12.53 -18.01
CA PHE A 364 10.31 12.47 -19.47
C PHE A 364 10.42 11.02 -19.97
N VAL A 365 9.96 10.79 -21.19
CA VAL A 365 10.14 9.52 -21.93
C VAL A 365 11.00 9.82 -23.14
N THR A 366 11.87 8.90 -23.52
CA THR A 366 12.60 8.94 -24.81
C THR A 366 12.57 7.56 -25.44
N TYR A 367 13.12 7.44 -26.64
CA TYR A 367 13.26 6.14 -27.30
C TYR A 367 14.00 5.09 -26.44
N ASN A 368 14.80 5.48 -25.45
CA ASN A 368 15.58 4.58 -24.60
C ASN A 368 15.38 4.80 -23.07
N LEU A 369 14.32 5.53 -22.65
CA LEU A 369 14.00 5.83 -21.24
C LEU A 369 12.46 5.85 -21.01
N LYS A 370 11.90 5.16 -19.99
CA LYS A 370 10.49 5.26 -19.53
C LYS A 370 10.38 5.01 -18.02
N PRO A 371 9.36 5.53 -17.31
CA PRO A 371 8.91 4.96 -16.04
C PRO A 371 7.75 3.97 -16.29
N GLU A 372 8.07 2.67 -16.35
CA GLU A 372 7.12 1.55 -16.50
C GLU A 372 5.98 1.59 -15.45
N GLN A 373 6.31 2.03 -14.25
CA GLN A 373 5.46 2.02 -13.08
C GLN A 373 4.22 2.93 -13.18
N ALA A 374 4.30 4.07 -13.89
CA ALA A 374 3.19 5.03 -13.95
C ALA A 374 1.99 4.52 -14.77
N HIS A 375 2.27 3.75 -15.84
CA HIS A 375 1.21 3.15 -16.65
C HIS A 375 0.48 2.07 -15.85
N LEU A 376 1.22 1.16 -15.23
CA LEU A 376 0.66 0.08 -14.42
C LEU A 376 -0.23 0.61 -13.29
N ILE A 377 0.19 1.69 -12.61
CA ILE A 377 -0.64 2.35 -11.58
C ILE A 377 -1.96 2.87 -12.15
N THR A 378 -1.93 3.50 -13.33
CA THR A 378 -3.13 4.06 -13.96
C THR A 378 -4.09 2.94 -14.36
N THR A 379 -3.56 1.89 -15.00
CA THR A 379 -4.32 0.70 -15.38
C THR A 379 -4.96 0.03 -14.15
N ILE A 380 -4.22 -0.12 -13.04
CA ILE A 380 -4.77 -0.68 -11.80
C ILE A 380 -5.89 0.20 -11.25
N LYS A 381 -5.68 1.53 -11.17
CA LYS A 381 -6.70 2.46 -10.66
C LYS A 381 -8.00 2.35 -11.47
N ASP A 382 -7.92 2.42 -12.78
CA ASP A 382 -9.09 2.35 -13.65
C ASP A 382 -9.80 1.00 -13.55
N TRP A 383 -9.03 -0.10 -13.56
CA TRP A 383 -9.57 -1.44 -13.42
C TRP A 383 -10.30 -1.63 -12.08
N THR A 384 -9.71 -1.15 -10.98
CA THR A 384 -10.30 -1.30 -9.63
C THR A 384 -11.65 -0.60 -9.51
N ILE A 385 -11.79 0.61 -10.05
CA ILE A 385 -13.07 1.34 -10.05
C ILE A 385 -14.07 0.63 -10.96
N ALA A 386 -13.68 0.25 -12.17
CA ALA A 386 -14.57 -0.38 -13.16
C ALA A 386 -15.15 -1.73 -12.69
N ASN A 387 -14.41 -2.48 -11.85
CA ASN A 387 -14.81 -3.80 -11.36
C ASN A 387 -15.29 -3.80 -9.90
N GLY A 388 -15.42 -2.62 -9.29
CA GLY A 388 -15.87 -2.51 -7.90
C GLY A 388 -14.90 -3.12 -6.87
N LEU A 389 -13.59 -3.10 -7.15
CA LEU A 389 -12.53 -3.37 -6.16
C LEU A 389 -12.25 -2.09 -5.38
N THR A 390 -13.25 -1.65 -4.61
CA THR A 390 -13.29 -0.32 -3.99
C THR A 390 -13.79 -0.36 -2.56
N ILE A 391 -13.52 0.72 -1.83
CA ILE A 391 -14.03 0.97 -0.48
C ILE A 391 -14.52 2.42 -0.40
N ARG A 392 -15.40 2.73 0.55
CA ARG A 392 -15.69 4.14 0.87
C ARG A 392 -14.52 4.76 1.64
N PRO A 393 -14.17 6.01 1.35
CA PRO A 393 -13.21 6.75 2.17
C PRO A 393 -13.77 6.94 3.59
N PRO A 394 -12.92 7.34 4.56
CA PRO A 394 -13.41 7.83 5.84
C PRO A 394 -14.43 8.96 5.64
N PRO A 395 -15.46 9.09 6.51
CA PRO A 395 -16.45 10.15 6.39
C PRO A 395 -15.80 11.54 6.36
N SER A 396 -16.15 12.35 5.38
CA SER A 396 -15.74 13.75 5.29
C SER A 396 -16.95 14.60 4.89
N PRO A 397 -17.69 15.17 5.85
CA PRO A 397 -18.90 15.95 5.56
C PRO A 397 -18.65 17.15 4.64
N GLU A 398 -17.43 17.69 4.65
CA GLU A 398 -17.04 18.82 3.80
C GLU A 398 -16.70 18.39 2.37
N ALA A 399 -15.97 17.28 2.19
CA ALA A 399 -15.53 16.82 0.87
C ALA A 399 -16.52 15.87 0.18
N ASP A 400 -17.34 15.15 0.95
CA ASP A 400 -18.35 14.19 0.47
C ASP A 400 -19.63 14.24 1.32
N PRO A 401 -20.38 15.36 1.28
CA PRO A 401 -21.58 15.57 2.12
C PRO A 401 -22.68 14.53 1.87
N ASN A 402 -22.68 13.88 0.70
CA ASN A 402 -23.70 12.91 0.30
C ASN A 402 -23.19 11.46 0.32
N ALA A 403 -21.98 11.20 0.80
CA ALA A 403 -21.37 9.87 0.88
C ALA A 403 -21.39 9.09 -0.45
N VAL A 404 -21.13 9.77 -1.57
CA VAL A 404 -21.15 9.20 -2.92
C VAL A 404 -19.79 8.66 -3.36
N THR A 405 -18.71 9.02 -2.67
CA THR A 405 -17.34 8.73 -3.10
C THR A 405 -16.95 7.27 -2.81
N ALA A 406 -16.24 6.68 -3.76
CA ALA A 406 -15.52 5.41 -3.59
C ALA A 406 -14.07 5.60 -4.02
N VAL A 407 -13.16 4.91 -3.36
CA VAL A 407 -11.73 4.90 -3.67
C VAL A 407 -11.28 3.47 -3.92
N SER A 408 -10.23 3.29 -4.73
CA SER A 408 -9.61 1.98 -4.94
C SER A 408 -9.24 1.34 -3.60
N ALA A 409 -9.56 0.06 -3.43
CA ALA A 409 -9.03 -0.70 -2.31
C ALA A 409 -7.49 -0.76 -2.42
N PRO A 410 -6.75 -0.72 -1.31
CA PRO A 410 -5.30 -0.94 -1.34
C PRO A 410 -5.00 -2.34 -1.90
N VAL A 411 -4.12 -2.44 -2.89
CA VAL A 411 -3.75 -3.69 -3.56
C VAL A 411 -2.24 -3.82 -3.69
N THR A 412 -1.72 -5.03 -3.80
CA THR A 412 -0.37 -5.24 -4.35
C THR A 412 -0.36 -5.01 -5.86
N LEU A 413 0.82 -4.66 -6.41
CA LEU A 413 1.02 -4.52 -7.86
C LEU A 413 1.15 -5.87 -8.55
N PHE A 414 1.67 -6.87 -7.83
CA PHE A 414 1.93 -8.21 -8.34
C PHE A 414 1.33 -9.24 -7.37
N PRO A 415 0.92 -10.41 -7.87
CA PRO A 415 0.55 -11.52 -7.00
C PRO A 415 1.77 -11.99 -6.20
N SER A 416 1.65 -12.12 -4.87
CA SER A 416 2.76 -12.57 -4.04
C SER A 416 3.06 -14.07 -4.24
N PRO A 417 4.34 -14.48 -4.30
CA PRO A 417 4.71 -15.89 -4.35
C PRO A 417 4.26 -16.59 -3.06
N PHE A 418 3.57 -17.73 -3.19
CA PHE A 418 3.07 -18.49 -2.06
C PHE A 418 3.34 -19.99 -2.26
N PRO A 419 3.97 -20.70 -1.30
CA PRO A 419 4.30 -22.11 -1.45
C PRO A 419 3.05 -22.96 -1.70
N ARG A 420 3.05 -23.75 -2.78
CA ARG A 420 1.89 -24.60 -3.14
C ARG A 420 1.48 -25.54 -2.00
N VAL A 421 2.47 -26.12 -1.31
CA VAL A 421 2.23 -27.03 -0.19
C VAL A 421 1.44 -26.37 0.93
N CYS A 422 1.75 -25.12 1.28
CA CYS A 422 1.04 -24.37 2.32
C CYS A 422 -0.35 -23.93 1.85
N PHE A 423 -0.49 -23.54 0.58
CA PHE A 423 -1.78 -23.17 0.01
C PHE A 423 -2.76 -24.35 0.04
N GLU A 424 -2.31 -25.53 -0.39
CA GLU A 424 -3.14 -26.74 -0.36
C GLU A 424 -3.40 -27.23 1.06
N GLN A 425 -2.42 -27.18 1.98
CA GLN A 425 -2.64 -27.50 3.39
C GLN A 425 -3.83 -26.73 3.96
N GLY A 426 -3.87 -25.40 3.82
CA GLY A 426 -4.98 -24.59 4.30
C GLY A 426 -6.32 -24.92 3.62
N ARG A 427 -6.30 -25.23 2.31
CA ARG A 427 -7.51 -25.58 1.55
C ARG A 427 -8.12 -26.91 1.96
N VAL A 428 -7.30 -27.94 2.13
CA VAL A 428 -7.76 -29.31 2.39
C VAL A 428 -8.36 -29.41 3.80
N VAL A 429 -7.83 -28.70 4.79
CA VAL A 429 -8.33 -28.74 6.18
C VAL A 429 -9.59 -27.91 6.41
N GLN A 430 -10.02 -27.08 5.46
CA GLN A 430 -11.13 -26.14 5.69
C GLN A 430 -12.45 -26.83 6.04
N GLN A 431 -12.77 -27.95 5.40
CA GLN A 431 -13.99 -28.71 5.71
C GLN A 431 -13.93 -29.35 7.10
N SER A 432 -12.76 -29.82 7.52
CA SER A 432 -12.52 -30.35 8.87
C SER A 432 -12.68 -29.24 9.92
N TYR A 433 -12.18 -28.04 9.65
CA TYR A 433 -12.40 -26.89 10.53
C TYR A 433 -13.87 -26.48 10.60
N ASN A 434 -14.59 -26.51 9.48
CA ASN A 434 -16.02 -26.24 9.46
C ASN A 434 -16.80 -27.21 10.38
N GLU A 435 -16.49 -28.51 10.30
CA GLU A 435 -17.08 -29.54 11.16
C GLU A 435 -16.68 -29.39 12.63
N LEU A 436 -15.40 -29.09 12.89
CA LEU A 436 -14.88 -28.85 14.23
C LEU A 436 -15.64 -27.71 14.91
N TYR A 437 -15.74 -26.55 14.28
CA TYR A 437 -16.41 -25.40 14.89
C TYR A 437 -17.93 -25.55 14.93
N ALA A 438 -18.53 -26.32 14.01
CA ALA A 438 -19.93 -26.73 14.12
C ALA A 438 -20.14 -27.60 15.38
N ALA A 439 -19.29 -28.61 15.59
CA ALA A 439 -19.35 -29.50 16.75
C ALA A 439 -19.09 -28.76 18.07
N VAL A 440 -18.08 -27.89 18.11
CA VAL A 440 -17.78 -27.05 19.29
C VAL A 440 -18.95 -26.14 19.62
N SER A 441 -19.59 -25.53 18.61
CA SER A 441 -20.73 -24.62 18.83
C SER A 441 -21.96 -25.29 19.47
N ARG A 442 -22.04 -26.62 19.42
CA ARG A 442 -23.13 -27.41 20.01
C ARG A 442 -22.87 -27.78 21.46
N ASP A 443 -21.62 -27.71 21.91
CA ASP A 443 -21.23 -28.08 23.26
C ASP A 443 -21.37 -26.88 24.19
N GLU A 444 -22.62 -26.60 24.60
CA GLU A 444 -22.92 -25.47 25.47
C GLU A 444 -22.11 -25.48 26.76
N LYS A 445 -21.86 -26.68 27.33
CA LYS A 445 -21.12 -26.78 28.59
C LYS A 445 -19.66 -26.39 28.40
N PHE A 446 -19.05 -26.87 27.33
CA PHE A 446 -17.69 -26.48 26.98
C PHE A 446 -17.59 -24.96 26.73
N ILE A 447 -18.54 -24.37 25.99
CA ILE A 447 -18.55 -22.92 25.75
C ILE A 447 -18.74 -22.15 27.05
N GLU A 448 -19.63 -22.59 27.95
CA GLU A 448 -19.82 -22.00 29.27
C GLU A 448 -18.51 -21.96 30.06
N ASP A 449 -17.78 -23.07 30.09
CA ASP A 449 -16.50 -23.18 30.79
C ASP A 449 -15.49 -22.18 30.21
N MET A 450 -15.38 -22.08 28.87
CA MET A 450 -14.49 -21.12 28.20
C MET A 450 -14.88 -19.66 28.46
N VAL A 451 -16.19 -19.35 28.46
CA VAL A 451 -16.70 -18.01 28.77
C VAL A 451 -16.38 -17.65 30.22
N ASN A 452 -16.57 -18.56 31.16
CA ASN A 452 -16.30 -18.31 32.58
C ASN A 452 -14.82 -18.00 32.84
N GLU A 453 -13.90 -18.52 32.03
CA GLU A 453 -12.47 -18.20 32.14
C GLU A 453 -12.10 -16.78 31.69
N VAL A 454 -12.91 -16.13 30.85
CA VAL A 454 -12.57 -14.85 30.23
C VAL A 454 -13.53 -13.70 30.56
N LYS A 455 -14.78 -13.99 30.93
CA LYS A 455 -15.85 -12.98 31.10
C LYS A 455 -15.52 -11.91 32.13
N ASP A 456 -14.76 -12.23 33.17
CA ASP A 456 -14.39 -11.28 34.24
C ASP A 456 -13.38 -10.23 33.76
N GLY A 457 -12.69 -10.48 32.63
CA GLY A 457 -11.83 -9.51 31.95
C GLY A 457 -12.43 -8.98 30.65
N ASP A 458 -13.65 -9.41 30.28
CA ASP A 458 -14.25 -9.11 28.99
C ASP A 458 -15.79 -9.08 29.01
N ASP A 459 -16.35 -7.90 29.30
CA ASP A 459 -17.80 -7.65 29.33
C ASP A 459 -18.51 -8.04 28.04
N PHE A 460 -17.87 -7.89 26.88
CA PHE A 460 -18.48 -8.18 25.58
C PHE A 460 -18.82 -9.67 25.45
N ILE A 461 -17.90 -10.54 25.86
CA ILE A 461 -18.12 -12.00 25.87
C ILE A 461 -19.21 -12.36 26.89
N GLY A 462 -19.20 -11.74 28.06
CA GLY A 462 -20.24 -11.92 29.08
C GLY A 462 -21.64 -11.57 28.56
N GLN A 463 -21.79 -10.46 27.83
CA GLN A 463 -23.08 -10.05 27.25
C GLN A 463 -23.57 -10.99 26.15
N LEU A 464 -22.67 -11.49 25.28
CA LEU A 464 -23.03 -12.52 24.31
C LEU A 464 -23.53 -13.81 24.98
N TRP A 465 -22.87 -14.23 26.06
CA TRP A 465 -23.32 -15.37 26.85
C TRP A 465 -24.68 -15.12 27.52
N ASN A 466 -24.93 -13.92 28.03
CA ASN A 466 -26.24 -13.56 28.60
C ASN A 466 -27.37 -13.62 27.56
N ILE A 467 -27.10 -13.27 26.30
CA ILE A 467 -28.07 -13.46 25.21
C ILE A 467 -28.39 -14.94 25.02
N HIS A 468 -27.36 -15.79 24.98
CA HIS A 468 -27.53 -17.24 24.89
C HIS A 468 -28.42 -17.78 26.01
N LEU A 469 -28.11 -17.41 27.27
CA LEU A 469 -28.87 -17.86 28.44
C LEU A 469 -30.36 -17.51 28.34
N LYS A 470 -30.69 -16.29 27.90
CA LYS A 470 -32.08 -15.84 27.71
C LYS A 470 -32.78 -16.63 26.59
N VAL A 471 -32.10 -16.85 25.46
CA VAL A 471 -32.67 -17.63 24.35
C VAL A 471 -32.91 -19.08 24.76
N ARG A 472 -31.99 -19.65 25.56
CA ARG A 472 -32.12 -21.01 26.10
C ARG A 472 -33.30 -21.14 27.06
N GLU A 473 -33.47 -20.17 27.96
CA GLU A 473 -34.60 -20.12 28.90
C GLU A 473 -35.95 -20.07 28.16
N GLU A 474 -36.02 -19.33 27.05
CA GLU A 474 -37.21 -19.27 26.19
C GLU A 474 -37.38 -20.48 25.24
N GLY A 475 -36.36 -21.35 25.15
CA GLY A 475 -36.27 -22.49 24.24
C GLY A 475 -35.89 -22.11 22.81
N TYR A 476 -35.02 -22.88 22.17
CA TYR A 476 -34.62 -22.62 20.78
C TYR A 476 -35.72 -22.95 19.78
N THR A 477 -36.02 -22.04 18.85
CA THR A 477 -37.00 -22.28 17.78
C THR A 477 -36.39 -22.69 16.46
N GLN A 478 -35.14 -22.32 16.17
CA GLN A 478 -34.45 -22.65 14.92
C GLN A 478 -33.32 -23.63 15.19
N PRO A 479 -33.43 -24.90 14.75
CA PRO A 479 -32.37 -25.89 14.96
C PRO A 479 -31.19 -25.71 13.99
N LEU A 480 -31.38 -25.08 12.83
CA LEU A 480 -30.32 -24.94 11.83
C LEU A 480 -29.41 -23.75 12.11
N SER A 481 -28.11 -23.92 11.85
CA SER A 481 -27.11 -22.87 11.97
C SER A 481 -26.21 -22.83 10.75
N LEU A 482 -25.91 -21.61 10.28
CA LEU A 482 -25.04 -21.37 9.14
C LEU A 482 -23.72 -20.75 9.62
N GLY A 483 -22.61 -21.25 9.09
CA GLY A 483 -21.27 -20.71 9.27
C GLY A 483 -20.70 -20.26 7.94
N LEU A 484 -20.32 -18.99 7.85
CA LEU A 484 -19.46 -18.45 6.78
C LEU A 484 -18.10 -18.13 7.41
N PHE A 485 -17.24 -19.13 7.42
CA PHE A 485 -16.00 -19.14 8.15
C PHE A 485 -14.82 -18.70 7.29
N ARG A 486 -13.76 -18.21 7.94
CA ARG A 486 -12.45 -18.02 7.31
C ARG A 486 -11.33 -18.45 8.24
N SER A 487 -10.56 -19.44 7.84
CA SER A 487 -9.35 -19.88 8.54
C SER A 487 -8.15 -19.14 7.96
N ASP A 488 -7.45 -18.36 8.79
CA ASP A 488 -6.33 -17.54 8.36
C ASP A 488 -5.00 -18.23 8.70
N TYR A 489 -4.03 -18.21 7.78
CA TYR A 489 -2.75 -18.92 7.86
C TYR A 489 -1.59 -18.03 7.46
N MET A 490 -0.45 -18.20 8.13
CA MET A 490 0.84 -17.73 7.65
C MET A 490 1.74 -18.93 7.35
N VAL A 491 2.65 -18.77 6.40
CA VAL A 491 3.71 -19.76 6.17
C VAL A 491 4.68 -19.70 7.35
N HIS A 492 5.01 -20.85 7.92
CA HIS A 492 6.10 -21.01 8.86
C HIS A 492 7.26 -21.70 8.17
N GLN A 493 8.44 -21.07 8.22
CA GLN A 493 9.69 -21.68 7.78
C GLN A 493 10.41 -22.26 9.01
N ASP A 494 10.36 -23.58 9.14
CA ASP A 494 11.16 -24.30 10.12
C ASP A 494 12.57 -24.50 9.57
N SER A 495 13.53 -23.84 10.20
CA SER A 495 14.95 -23.89 9.80
C SER A 495 15.76 -24.90 10.61
N THR A 496 15.09 -25.76 11.42
CA THR A 496 15.77 -26.85 12.15
C THR A 496 16.10 -28.04 11.26
N SER A 497 15.49 -28.15 10.08
CA SER A 497 15.79 -29.14 9.03
C SER A 497 16.58 -28.52 7.87
N ASP A 498 17.38 -29.34 7.17
CA ASP A 498 18.04 -28.96 5.91
C ASP A 498 17.58 -29.89 4.75
N PRO A 499 16.84 -29.37 3.75
CA PRO A 499 16.40 -27.99 3.60
C PRO A 499 15.31 -27.58 4.61
N PRO A 500 15.08 -26.27 4.83
CA PRO A 500 13.99 -25.78 5.68
C PRO A 500 12.63 -26.31 5.21
N THR A 501 11.77 -26.69 6.15
CA THR A 501 10.39 -27.10 5.81
C THR A 501 9.42 -25.93 5.90
N LEU A 502 8.43 -25.92 5.01
CA LEU A 502 7.38 -24.90 4.95
C LEU A 502 6.04 -25.52 5.35
N GLN A 503 5.35 -24.89 6.30
CA GLN A 503 4.05 -25.35 6.78
C GLN A 503 3.08 -24.19 6.92
N ALA A 504 1.82 -24.39 6.56
CA ALA A 504 0.76 -23.44 6.88
C ALA A 504 0.44 -23.53 8.38
N LYS A 505 0.56 -22.41 9.09
CA LYS A 505 0.25 -22.29 10.52
C LYS A 505 -0.92 -21.33 10.72
N GLN A 506 -1.96 -21.79 11.40
CA GLN A 506 -3.20 -21.05 11.59
C GLN A 506 -2.98 -19.85 12.51
N VAL A 507 -3.29 -18.66 12.03
CA VAL A 507 -3.28 -17.41 12.79
C VAL A 507 -4.51 -17.34 13.70
N GLU A 508 -5.68 -17.60 13.12
CA GLU A 508 -7.00 -17.58 13.77
C GLU A 508 -8.07 -18.26 12.91
N PHE A 509 -9.24 -18.51 13.51
CA PHE A 509 -10.43 -18.98 12.79
C PHE A 509 -11.59 -18.00 13.00
N ASN A 510 -12.02 -17.34 11.94
CA ASN A 510 -13.06 -16.31 11.97
C ASN A 510 -14.43 -16.96 11.82
N THR A 511 -15.30 -16.82 12.83
CA THR A 511 -16.66 -17.39 12.83
C THR A 511 -17.78 -16.40 12.55
N ILE A 512 -17.51 -15.09 12.64
CA ILE A 512 -18.46 -14.00 12.40
C ILE A 512 -17.88 -12.97 11.43
N ALA A 513 -18.73 -12.42 10.56
CA ALA A 513 -18.42 -11.29 9.68
C ALA A 513 -17.09 -11.42 8.89
N SER A 514 -16.75 -12.65 8.47
CA SER A 514 -15.59 -12.99 7.64
C SER A 514 -15.60 -12.17 6.33
N SER A 515 -14.93 -11.01 6.37
CA SER A 515 -14.92 -10.00 5.31
C SER A 515 -13.99 -10.32 4.16
N PHE A 516 -14.10 -9.56 3.07
CA PHE A 516 -13.23 -9.57 1.89
C PHE A 516 -13.44 -10.72 0.90
N GLY A 517 -14.56 -11.45 1.01
CA GLY A 517 -14.86 -12.51 0.05
C GLY A 517 -15.13 -11.98 -1.37
N GLY A 518 -15.82 -10.84 -1.48
CA GLY A 518 -16.09 -10.17 -2.75
C GLY A 518 -14.84 -9.52 -3.33
N LEU A 519 -14.14 -8.73 -2.52
CA LEU A 519 -12.94 -8.02 -2.98
C LEU A 519 -11.77 -8.97 -3.29
N SER A 520 -11.65 -10.10 -2.61
CA SER A 520 -10.62 -11.10 -2.91
C SER A 520 -10.76 -11.69 -4.32
N GLN A 521 -11.99 -11.99 -4.73
CA GLN A 521 -12.27 -12.47 -6.07
C GLN A 521 -11.88 -11.41 -7.11
N GLN A 522 -12.22 -10.14 -6.88
CA GLN A 522 -11.83 -9.04 -7.77
C GLN A 522 -10.31 -8.84 -7.81
N THR A 523 -9.61 -9.01 -6.69
CA THR A 523 -8.13 -8.89 -6.64
C THR A 523 -7.46 -9.99 -7.47
N SER A 524 -7.96 -11.23 -7.38
CA SER A 524 -7.53 -12.30 -8.29
C SER A 524 -7.82 -11.97 -9.76
N GLY A 525 -8.97 -11.36 -10.04
CA GLY A 525 -9.33 -10.85 -11.37
C GLY A 525 -8.36 -9.79 -11.89
N LEU A 526 -7.99 -8.83 -11.05
CA LEU A 526 -7.01 -7.78 -11.36
C LEU A 526 -5.66 -8.40 -11.76
N HIS A 527 -5.09 -9.26 -10.91
CA HIS A 527 -3.78 -9.84 -11.21
C HIS A 527 -3.79 -10.77 -12.43
N LYS A 528 -4.90 -11.46 -12.71
CA LYS A 528 -5.06 -12.23 -13.96
C LYS A 528 -5.15 -11.34 -15.20
N PHE A 529 -5.86 -10.21 -15.09
CA PHE A 529 -5.93 -9.21 -16.13
C PHE A 529 -4.53 -8.62 -16.39
N LEU A 530 -3.83 -8.16 -15.36
CA LEU A 530 -2.48 -7.62 -15.50
C LEU A 530 -1.51 -8.68 -16.04
N ALA A 531 -1.61 -9.93 -15.58
CA ALA A 531 -0.77 -11.02 -16.09
C ALA A 531 -0.96 -11.33 -17.57
N SER A 532 -2.15 -11.10 -18.13
CA SER A 532 -2.43 -11.35 -19.55
C SER A 532 -2.20 -10.12 -20.43
N THR A 533 -2.30 -8.91 -19.87
CA THR A 533 -2.30 -7.67 -20.66
C THR A 533 -1.08 -6.80 -20.41
N GLU A 534 -0.65 -6.62 -19.17
CA GLU A 534 0.38 -5.64 -18.78
C GLU A 534 1.73 -6.30 -18.48
N TYR A 535 1.76 -7.39 -17.71
CA TYR A 535 2.99 -8.07 -17.31
C TYR A 535 3.85 -8.60 -18.48
N PRO A 536 3.26 -9.10 -19.58
CA PRO A 536 4.03 -9.48 -20.76
C PRO A 536 4.66 -8.29 -21.49
N LEU A 537 4.11 -7.09 -21.29
CA LEU A 537 4.61 -5.83 -21.84
C LEU A 537 5.65 -5.17 -20.92
N LEU A 538 5.88 -5.71 -19.73
CA LEU A 538 6.95 -5.25 -18.86
C LEU A 538 8.31 -5.60 -19.44
N GLU A 539 9.33 -4.80 -19.13
CA GLU A 539 10.66 -4.98 -19.68
C GLU A 539 11.36 -6.22 -19.12
N LYS A 540 11.12 -6.52 -17.83
CA LYS A 540 11.23 -7.88 -17.30
C LYS A 540 9.87 -8.55 -17.48
N ASN A 541 9.60 -8.98 -18.71
CA ASN A 541 8.37 -9.69 -19.04
C ASN A 541 8.17 -10.83 -18.03
N ILE A 542 7.07 -10.73 -17.29
CA ILE A 542 6.58 -11.83 -16.48
C ILE A 542 5.56 -12.55 -17.35
N SER A 543 6.01 -13.62 -17.99
CA SER A 543 5.12 -14.40 -18.84
C SER A 543 4.00 -14.97 -17.99
N SER A 544 2.77 -14.87 -18.46
CA SER A 544 1.62 -15.46 -17.77
C SER A 544 1.79 -16.97 -17.53
N ILE A 545 2.61 -17.66 -18.33
CA ILE A 545 2.91 -19.09 -18.16
C ILE A 545 3.79 -19.37 -16.93
N LEU A 546 4.50 -18.37 -16.42
CA LEU A 546 5.36 -18.47 -15.24
C LEU A 546 4.60 -18.14 -13.94
N LEU A 547 3.38 -17.62 -14.06
CA LEU A 547 2.52 -17.29 -12.91
C LEU A 547 1.43 -18.35 -12.79
N ASP A 548 1.51 -19.18 -11.75
CA ASP A 548 0.40 -20.04 -11.38
C ASP A 548 -0.60 -19.27 -10.52
N LEU A 549 -1.63 -18.71 -11.16
CA LEU A 549 -2.67 -17.91 -10.53
C LEU A 549 -3.94 -18.74 -10.32
N PRO A 550 -4.14 -19.34 -9.13
CA PRO A 550 -5.25 -20.24 -8.88
C PRO A 550 -6.59 -19.50 -9.00
N GLU A 551 -7.62 -20.25 -9.38
CA GLU A 551 -8.97 -19.74 -9.47
C GLU A 551 -9.51 -19.31 -8.11
N ASN A 552 -10.22 -18.18 -8.10
CA ASN A 552 -10.88 -17.68 -6.90
C ASN A 552 -12.38 -17.42 -7.19
N LYS A 553 -13.24 -18.28 -6.64
CA LYS A 553 -14.70 -18.25 -6.79
C LYS A 553 -15.40 -17.97 -5.45
N THR A 554 -14.83 -17.09 -4.64
CA THR A 554 -15.29 -16.88 -3.27
C THR A 554 -16.72 -16.34 -3.19
N THR A 555 -17.16 -15.47 -4.10
CA THR A 555 -18.55 -14.98 -4.05
C THR A 555 -19.53 -16.12 -4.28
N GLN A 556 -19.27 -16.99 -5.25
CA GLN A 556 -20.07 -18.18 -5.53
C GLN A 556 -20.08 -19.14 -4.34
N GLY A 557 -18.90 -19.42 -3.76
CA GLY A 557 -18.78 -20.35 -2.64
C GLY A 557 -19.53 -19.87 -1.38
N LEU A 558 -19.32 -18.62 -0.97
CA LEU A 558 -19.99 -18.05 0.20
C LEU A 558 -21.51 -17.97 0.02
N THR A 559 -21.97 -17.54 -1.16
CA THR A 559 -23.40 -17.42 -1.43
C THR A 559 -24.10 -18.77 -1.58
N ALA A 560 -23.40 -19.82 -2.01
CA ALA A 560 -23.94 -21.18 -2.00
C ALA A 560 -24.32 -21.64 -0.57
N GLY A 561 -23.55 -21.25 0.46
CA GLY A 561 -23.91 -21.51 1.85
C GLY A 561 -25.19 -20.79 2.28
N ILE A 562 -25.32 -19.51 1.91
CA ILE A 562 -26.54 -18.71 2.17
C ILE A 562 -27.75 -19.31 1.45
N GLN A 563 -27.59 -19.72 0.20
CA GLN A 563 -28.63 -20.36 -0.60
C GLN A 563 -29.06 -21.72 -0.03
N ALA A 564 -28.10 -22.52 0.47
CA ALA A 564 -28.38 -23.77 1.14
C ALA A 564 -29.21 -23.54 2.42
N ALA A 565 -28.85 -22.56 3.23
CA ALA A 565 -29.62 -22.19 4.42
C ALA A 565 -31.02 -21.66 4.08
N TYR A 566 -31.12 -20.76 3.10
CA TYR A 566 -32.40 -20.23 2.63
C TYR A 566 -33.34 -21.33 2.12
N THR A 567 -32.79 -22.32 1.40
CA THR A 567 -33.55 -23.48 0.93
C THR A 567 -33.97 -24.37 2.10
N ALA A 568 -33.05 -24.66 3.03
CA ALA A 568 -33.29 -25.53 4.18
C ALA A 568 -34.28 -24.94 5.21
N TYR A 569 -34.45 -23.61 5.24
CA TYR A 569 -35.45 -22.94 6.06
C TYR A 569 -36.89 -23.40 5.73
N GLY A 570 -37.15 -23.80 4.48
CA GLY A 570 -38.48 -24.21 4.02
C GLY A 570 -39.41 -23.03 3.74
N ASP A 571 -40.67 -23.32 3.38
CA ASP A 571 -41.65 -22.30 3.03
C ASP A 571 -42.26 -21.60 4.26
N SER A 572 -42.79 -20.39 4.06
CA SER A 572 -43.42 -19.60 5.12
C SER A 572 -44.80 -20.15 5.47
N ASP A 573 -45.00 -20.55 6.73
CA ASP A 573 -46.32 -20.93 7.24
C ASP A 573 -47.28 -19.73 7.33
N LEU A 574 -46.73 -18.51 7.40
CA LEU A 574 -47.48 -17.26 7.49
C LEU A 574 -47.90 -16.73 6.11
N GLY A 575 -47.48 -17.39 5.03
CA GLY A 575 -47.76 -16.99 3.65
C GLY A 575 -46.98 -15.76 3.18
N HIS A 576 -46.01 -15.27 3.97
CA HIS A 576 -45.16 -14.15 3.57
C HIS A 576 -44.06 -14.62 2.59
N PRO A 577 -43.66 -13.78 1.62
CA PRO A 577 -42.47 -14.06 0.84
C PRO A 577 -41.24 -14.08 1.75
N ARG A 578 -40.33 -15.03 1.52
CA ARG A 578 -39.11 -15.17 2.31
C ARG A 578 -37.99 -14.26 1.79
N CYS A 579 -37.07 -13.88 2.66
CA CYS A 579 -35.91 -13.07 2.30
C CYS A 579 -34.64 -13.45 3.09
N VAL A 580 -33.51 -12.96 2.60
CA VAL A 580 -32.24 -12.90 3.32
C VAL A 580 -31.99 -11.47 3.76
N VAL A 581 -31.59 -11.26 5.02
CA VAL A 581 -31.21 -9.96 5.54
C VAL A 581 -29.71 -9.94 5.84
N PHE A 582 -28.98 -9.02 5.21
CA PHE A 582 -27.60 -8.68 5.55
C PHE A 582 -27.65 -7.60 6.63
N LEU A 583 -27.22 -7.94 7.85
CA LEU A 583 -27.08 -6.99 8.95
C LEU A 583 -25.72 -6.30 8.84
N THR A 584 -25.71 -4.98 8.79
CA THR A 584 -24.52 -4.20 8.44
C THR A 584 -24.24 -3.12 9.46
N GLN A 585 -22.97 -2.73 9.62
CA GLN A 585 -22.62 -1.59 10.46
C GLN A 585 -23.22 -0.30 9.89
N ASP A 586 -23.55 0.64 10.77
CA ASP A 586 -23.89 2.00 10.39
C ASP A 586 -22.71 2.66 9.66
N GLY A 587 -22.95 3.22 8.47
CA GLY A 587 -21.88 3.86 7.69
C GLY A 587 -20.82 2.92 7.11
N GLU A 588 -21.13 1.63 6.93
CA GLU A 588 -20.21 0.60 6.38
C GLU A 588 -19.37 1.10 5.20
N ARG A 589 -18.04 1.05 5.36
CA ARG A 589 -17.08 1.49 4.34
C ARG A 589 -16.73 0.39 3.34
N ASN A 590 -16.70 -0.86 3.78
CA ASN A 590 -16.43 -2.04 2.97
C ASN A 590 -17.72 -2.58 2.30
N VAL A 591 -18.64 -1.69 1.94
CA VAL A 591 -19.95 -2.05 1.38
C VAL A 591 -19.84 -2.82 0.06
N PHE A 592 -18.85 -2.49 -0.78
CA PHE A 592 -18.69 -3.12 -2.09
C PHE A 592 -18.31 -4.61 -1.98
N ASP A 593 -17.58 -5.00 -0.94
CA ASP A 593 -17.35 -6.41 -0.60
C ASP A 593 -18.67 -7.17 -0.42
N GLN A 594 -19.60 -6.58 0.32
CA GLN A 594 -20.91 -7.17 0.62
C GLN A 594 -21.82 -7.18 -0.62
N ARG A 595 -21.79 -6.11 -1.42
CA ARG A 595 -22.59 -5.99 -2.65
C ARG A 595 -22.26 -7.08 -3.67
N HIS A 596 -20.99 -7.47 -3.80
CA HIS A 596 -20.62 -8.59 -4.67
C HIS A 596 -21.33 -9.90 -4.27
N LEU A 597 -21.53 -10.15 -2.97
CA LEU A 597 -22.30 -11.31 -2.50
C LEU A 597 -23.80 -11.13 -2.77
N GLU A 598 -24.36 -9.95 -2.51
CA GLU A 598 -25.77 -9.66 -2.78
C GLU A 598 -26.11 -9.89 -4.27
N TYR A 599 -25.31 -9.32 -5.17
CA TYR A 599 -25.52 -9.47 -6.62
C TYR A 599 -25.39 -10.93 -7.07
N GLN A 600 -24.50 -11.71 -6.46
CA GLN A 600 -24.37 -13.13 -6.74
C GLN A 600 -25.62 -13.92 -6.27
N ILE A 601 -26.22 -13.57 -5.12
CA ILE A 601 -27.46 -14.20 -4.64
C ILE A 601 -28.63 -13.85 -5.55
N LEU A 602 -28.72 -12.60 -6.03
CA LEU A 602 -29.80 -12.14 -6.91
C LEU A 602 -29.82 -12.86 -8.27
N GLN A 603 -28.71 -13.49 -8.67
CA GLN A 603 -28.65 -14.35 -9.86
C GLN A 603 -29.30 -15.73 -9.66
N ALA A 604 -29.68 -16.09 -8.43
CA ALA A 604 -30.36 -17.36 -8.14
C ALA A 604 -31.70 -17.48 -8.89
N LYS A 605 -32.07 -18.72 -9.22
CA LYS A 605 -33.36 -19.06 -9.82
C LYS A 605 -34.04 -20.15 -9.00
N PRO A 606 -35.21 -19.90 -8.37
CA PRO A 606 -35.93 -18.61 -8.33
C PRO A 606 -35.15 -17.51 -7.60
N ALA A 607 -35.49 -16.25 -7.88
CA ALA A 607 -34.82 -15.10 -7.28
C ALA A 607 -35.01 -15.07 -5.76
N ILE A 608 -33.92 -14.87 -5.02
CA ILE A 608 -33.93 -14.75 -3.56
C ILE A 608 -33.90 -13.27 -3.19
N PRO A 609 -34.94 -12.71 -2.53
CA PRO A 609 -34.92 -11.33 -2.07
C PRO A 609 -33.82 -11.13 -1.02
N VAL A 610 -32.95 -10.14 -1.23
CA VAL A 610 -31.90 -9.75 -0.28
C VAL A 610 -32.09 -8.29 0.13
N PHE A 611 -32.08 -8.04 1.44
CA PHE A 611 -32.17 -6.71 2.01
C PHE A 611 -30.97 -6.42 2.90
N ARG A 612 -30.55 -5.15 2.94
CA ARG A 612 -29.55 -4.66 3.89
C ARG A 612 -30.29 -3.92 4.99
N LEU A 613 -29.93 -4.20 6.23
CA LEU A 613 -30.51 -3.58 7.42
C LEU A 613 -29.37 -3.13 8.34
N PRO A 614 -29.20 -1.81 8.56
CA PRO A 614 -28.28 -1.31 9.58
C PRO A 614 -28.59 -1.92 10.94
N PHE A 615 -27.55 -2.25 11.69
CA PHE A 615 -27.70 -2.93 12.99
C PHE A 615 -28.50 -2.09 13.99
N SER A 616 -28.35 -0.77 13.95
CA SER A 616 -29.11 0.20 14.75
C SER A 616 -30.62 0.22 14.46
N GLU A 617 -31.04 -0.21 13.26
CA GLU A 617 -32.43 -0.12 12.79
C GLU A 617 -33.21 -1.43 12.95
N VAL A 618 -32.59 -2.48 13.50
CA VAL A 618 -33.21 -3.82 13.63
C VAL A 618 -34.58 -3.74 14.31
N LEU A 619 -34.66 -3.16 15.50
CA LEU A 619 -35.91 -3.08 16.27
C LEU A 619 -36.98 -2.18 15.62
N GLN A 620 -36.59 -1.30 14.68
CA GLN A 620 -37.52 -0.42 13.97
C GLN A 620 -38.19 -1.14 12.80
N HIS A 621 -37.46 -2.03 12.13
CA HIS A 621 -37.89 -2.64 10.88
C HIS A 621 -38.17 -4.13 10.98
N THR A 622 -37.98 -4.74 12.15
CA THR A 622 -38.34 -6.14 12.39
C THR A 622 -39.29 -6.32 13.57
N SER A 623 -40.08 -7.40 13.50
CA SER A 623 -40.92 -7.88 14.59
C SER A 623 -40.93 -9.40 14.61
N ILE A 624 -41.09 -10.02 15.78
CA ILE A 624 -41.29 -11.46 15.88
C ILE A 624 -42.79 -11.76 15.85
N ALA A 625 -43.21 -12.69 15.02
CA ALA A 625 -44.59 -13.16 14.97
C ALA A 625 -44.95 -13.89 16.28
N ASP A 626 -46.16 -13.63 16.79
CA ASP A 626 -46.70 -14.30 17.98
C ASP A 626 -47.18 -15.72 17.63
N THR A 627 -46.21 -16.60 17.36
CA THR A 627 -46.42 -18.02 17.10
C THR A 627 -45.35 -18.84 17.82
N PRO A 628 -45.56 -20.15 18.03
CA PRO A 628 -44.53 -21.02 18.60
C PRO A 628 -43.20 -21.01 17.83
N LYS A 629 -43.21 -20.76 16.50
CA LYS A 629 -41.97 -20.70 15.71
C LYS A 629 -41.20 -19.40 15.93
N ARG A 630 -41.87 -18.30 16.28
CA ARG A 630 -41.28 -16.95 16.43
C ARG A 630 -40.60 -16.47 15.14
N GLN A 631 -41.29 -16.55 14.01
CA GLN A 631 -40.76 -16.09 12.72
C GLN A 631 -40.41 -14.60 12.78
N LEU A 632 -39.25 -14.23 12.22
CA LEU A 632 -38.85 -12.83 12.11
C LEU A 632 -39.50 -12.21 10.88
N LEU A 633 -40.24 -11.13 11.07
CA LEU A 633 -40.89 -10.38 10.01
C LEU A 633 -40.13 -9.09 9.77
N TYR A 634 -39.73 -8.84 8.53
CA TYR A 634 -39.09 -7.61 8.09
C TYR A 634 -40.07 -6.75 7.30
N LYS A 635 -40.29 -5.51 7.78
CA LYS A 635 -41.12 -4.50 7.12
C LYS A 635 -40.24 -3.62 6.27
N LEU A 636 -40.50 -3.57 4.97
CA LEU A 636 -39.67 -2.78 4.06
C LEU A 636 -39.80 -1.28 4.40
N PRO A 637 -38.70 -0.55 4.71
CA PRO A 637 -38.79 0.85 5.13
C PRO A 637 -39.47 1.77 4.11
N ARG A 638 -39.30 1.45 2.82
CA ARG A 638 -39.87 2.22 1.70
C ARG A 638 -41.33 1.88 1.40
N ASN A 639 -41.83 0.76 1.92
CA ASN A 639 -43.21 0.31 1.77
C ASN A 639 -43.56 -0.63 2.93
N PRO A 640 -43.97 -0.09 4.10
CA PRO A 640 -44.21 -0.87 5.31
C PRO A 640 -45.31 -1.93 5.19
N ASP A 641 -46.22 -1.80 4.22
CA ASP A 641 -47.25 -2.80 3.93
C ASP A 641 -46.66 -4.09 3.34
N ARG A 642 -45.43 -4.01 2.80
CA ARG A 642 -44.73 -5.15 2.23
C ARG A 642 -43.86 -5.82 3.30
N VAL A 643 -44.39 -6.90 3.85
CA VAL A 643 -43.74 -7.72 4.88
C VAL A 643 -43.10 -8.96 4.28
N TYR A 644 -41.88 -9.26 4.71
CA TYR A 644 -41.16 -10.48 4.38
C TYR A 644 -40.89 -11.31 5.62
N GLU A 645 -40.90 -12.62 5.49
CA GLU A 645 -40.36 -13.51 6.52
C GLU A 645 -38.85 -13.68 6.31
N VAL A 646 -38.05 -13.44 7.34
CA VAL A 646 -36.60 -13.54 7.24
C VAL A 646 -36.18 -14.99 7.44
N ALA A 647 -35.72 -15.63 6.37
CA ALA A 647 -35.22 -17.01 6.41
C ALA A 647 -33.78 -17.09 6.92
N VAL A 648 -32.93 -16.14 6.49
CA VAL A 648 -31.50 -16.10 6.86
C VAL A 648 -31.10 -14.70 7.27
N ILE A 649 -30.40 -14.60 8.41
CA ILE A 649 -29.74 -13.38 8.89
C ILE A 649 -28.24 -13.57 8.70
N TYR A 650 -27.62 -12.78 7.83
CA TYR A 650 -26.17 -12.77 7.64
C TYR A 650 -25.56 -11.57 8.36
N LEU A 651 -24.77 -11.84 9.40
CA LEU A 651 -24.14 -10.81 10.23
C LEU A 651 -22.84 -10.31 9.60
N ARG A 652 -22.85 -9.04 9.18
CA ARG A 652 -21.68 -8.21 8.84
C ARG A 652 -21.43 -7.10 9.88
N ALA A 653 -22.04 -7.22 11.05
CA ALA A 653 -21.89 -6.38 12.23
C ALA A 653 -22.06 -7.26 13.49
N GLY A 654 -21.91 -6.67 14.66
CA GLY A 654 -22.14 -7.32 15.96
C GLY A 654 -20.96 -8.16 16.45
N TYR A 655 -19.77 -7.96 15.87
CA TYR A 655 -18.55 -8.71 16.18
C TYR A 655 -17.59 -7.97 17.13
N GLY A 656 -17.85 -6.69 17.41
CA GLY A 656 -17.07 -5.93 18.39
C GLY A 656 -17.94 -4.99 19.22
N PRO A 657 -17.42 -4.48 20.36
CA PRO A 657 -18.17 -3.58 21.25
C PRO A 657 -18.67 -2.30 20.57
N GLY A 658 -17.97 -1.81 19.55
CA GLY A 658 -18.37 -0.60 18.80
C GLY A 658 -19.71 -0.74 18.07
N ASP A 659 -20.20 -1.97 17.85
CA ASP A 659 -21.53 -2.23 17.28
C ASP A 659 -22.65 -2.19 18.33
N TYR A 660 -22.29 -2.06 19.62
CA TYR A 660 -23.20 -2.06 20.76
C TYR A 660 -22.99 -0.79 21.61
N PRO A 661 -23.26 0.41 21.07
CA PRO A 661 -23.03 1.67 21.78
C PRO A 661 -23.93 1.83 23.01
N ASP A 662 -25.08 1.15 23.04
CA ASP A 662 -26.07 1.20 24.12
C ASP A 662 -26.81 -0.14 24.30
N SER A 663 -27.77 -0.19 25.23
CA SER A 663 -28.56 -1.39 25.50
C SER A 663 -29.43 -1.84 24.32
N LYS A 664 -29.81 -0.91 23.42
CA LYS A 664 -30.67 -1.24 22.27
C LYS A 664 -29.96 -2.15 21.29
N GLY A 665 -28.64 -2.00 21.12
CA GLY A 665 -27.85 -2.93 20.31
C GLY A 665 -27.91 -4.37 20.85
N TRP A 666 -27.84 -4.51 22.18
CA TRP A 666 -27.96 -5.83 22.84
C TRP A 666 -29.39 -6.39 22.76
N GLU A 667 -30.40 -5.54 22.91
CA GLU A 667 -31.81 -5.89 22.70
C GLU A 667 -32.09 -6.33 21.27
N ALA A 668 -31.53 -5.63 20.28
CA ALA A 668 -31.61 -5.99 18.87
C ALA A 668 -30.95 -7.35 18.60
N ARG A 669 -29.76 -7.60 19.15
CA ARG A 669 -29.12 -8.90 19.02
C ARG A 669 -29.94 -10.02 19.64
N LEU A 670 -30.47 -9.81 20.84
CA LEU A 670 -31.35 -10.77 21.51
C LEU A 670 -32.62 -11.03 20.68
N HIS A 671 -33.24 -9.97 20.13
CA HIS A 671 -34.40 -10.07 19.24
C HIS A 671 -34.12 -10.98 18.04
N LEU A 672 -32.97 -10.84 17.39
CA LEU A 672 -32.59 -11.68 16.26
C LEU A 672 -32.35 -13.14 16.68
N GLU A 673 -31.65 -13.37 17.81
CA GLU A 673 -31.33 -14.72 18.29
C GLU A 673 -32.55 -15.50 18.81
N ARG A 674 -33.60 -14.82 19.28
CA ARG A 674 -34.84 -15.48 19.73
C ARG A 674 -35.74 -15.94 18.57
N SER A 675 -35.49 -15.42 17.37
CA SER A 675 -36.33 -15.66 16.20
C SER A 675 -36.08 -17.00 15.52
N HIS A 676 -37.02 -17.42 14.65
CA HIS A 676 -36.88 -18.62 13.82
C HIS A 676 -35.85 -18.48 12.69
N ALA A 677 -35.38 -17.29 12.36
CA ALA A 677 -34.46 -17.13 11.24
C ALA A 677 -33.16 -17.91 11.46
N ILE A 678 -32.58 -18.49 10.39
CA ILE A 678 -31.25 -19.12 10.47
C ILE A 678 -30.20 -18.02 10.57
N ARG A 679 -29.38 -18.05 11.62
CA ARG A 679 -28.34 -17.04 11.83
C ARG A 679 -27.01 -17.52 11.24
N CYS A 680 -26.30 -16.55 10.69
CA CYS A 680 -24.95 -16.71 10.17
C CYS A 680 -24.01 -15.65 10.77
N PRO A 681 -23.36 -15.93 11.91
CA PRO A 681 -23.51 -17.12 12.78
C PRO A 681 -24.55 -16.92 13.90
N THR A 682 -24.87 -17.99 14.64
CA THR A 682 -25.54 -17.86 15.97
C THR A 682 -24.56 -17.31 17.02
N VAL A 683 -25.08 -16.88 18.17
CA VAL A 683 -24.25 -16.45 19.30
C VAL A 683 -23.30 -17.53 19.82
N LEU A 684 -23.73 -18.80 19.87
CA LEU A 684 -22.86 -19.91 20.26
C LEU A 684 -21.73 -20.14 19.26
N THR A 685 -22.03 -20.09 17.95
CA THR A 685 -21.02 -20.20 16.91
C THR A 685 -20.05 -19.00 16.91
N GLN A 686 -20.53 -17.81 17.26
CA GLN A 686 -19.65 -16.64 17.47
C GLN A 686 -18.70 -16.88 18.65
N LEU A 687 -19.22 -17.32 19.81
CA LEU A 687 -18.41 -17.63 21.00
C LEU A 687 -17.41 -18.77 20.77
N ALA A 688 -17.76 -19.76 19.94
CA ALA A 688 -16.86 -20.81 19.52
C ALA A 688 -15.62 -20.27 18.78
N GLY A 689 -15.72 -19.10 18.14
CA GLY A 689 -14.60 -18.45 17.43
C GLY A 689 -13.61 -17.69 18.31
N THR A 690 -13.82 -17.65 19.63
CA THR A 690 -12.93 -16.92 20.54
C THR A 690 -11.51 -17.48 20.53
N LYS A 691 -10.52 -16.62 20.78
CA LYS A 691 -9.11 -17.02 20.83
C LYS A 691 -8.84 -18.03 21.95
N LYS A 692 -9.61 -17.97 23.04
CA LYS A 692 -9.57 -18.96 24.12
C LYS A 692 -9.96 -20.36 23.65
N VAL A 693 -11.03 -20.49 22.86
CA VAL A 693 -11.43 -21.78 22.26
C VAL A 693 -10.32 -22.30 21.34
N GLN A 694 -9.75 -21.43 20.48
CA GLN A 694 -8.62 -21.82 19.63
C GLN A 694 -7.43 -22.33 20.44
N GLN A 695 -7.08 -21.65 21.55
CA GLN A 695 -6.01 -22.07 22.45
C GLN A 695 -6.27 -23.47 23.01
N VAL A 696 -7.47 -23.71 23.56
CA VAL A 696 -7.80 -25.00 24.18
C VAL A 696 -7.84 -26.14 23.16
N LEU A 697 -8.26 -25.87 21.92
CA LEU A 697 -8.21 -26.86 20.83
C LEU A 697 -6.76 -27.18 20.41
N ALA A 698 -5.87 -26.19 20.43
CA ALA A 698 -4.50 -26.30 19.93
C ALA A 698 -3.46 -26.79 20.97
N THR A 699 -3.71 -26.64 22.29
CA THR A 699 -2.75 -27.05 23.32
C THR A 699 -2.68 -28.59 23.46
N PRO A 700 -1.55 -29.26 23.14
CA PRO A 700 -1.48 -30.72 23.07
C PRO A 700 -1.89 -31.46 24.34
N ASP A 701 -1.43 -31.00 25.51
CA ASP A 701 -1.67 -31.67 26.81
C ASP A 701 -3.09 -31.45 27.36
N LEU A 702 -3.82 -30.47 26.81
CA LEU A 702 -5.18 -30.09 27.18
C LEU A 702 -6.20 -30.39 26.07
N SER A 703 -5.75 -30.92 24.93
CA SER A 703 -6.52 -30.86 23.71
C SER A 703 -7.79 -31.71 23.78
N VAL A 704 -8.90 -31.02 24.02
CA VAL A 704 -10.26 -31.54 23.86
C VAL A 704 -10.61 -31.77 22.38
N LEU A 705 -9.69 -31.52 21.44
CA LEU A 705 -9.93 -31.73 20.01
C LEU A 705 -10.41 -33.16 19.72
N ALA A 706 -9.86 -34.16 20.44
CA ALA A 706 -10.26 -35.56 20.34
C ALA A 706 -11.74 -35.81 20.66
N LYS A 707 -12.39 -34.90 21.40
CA LYS A 707 -13.82 -34.94 21.72
C LYS A 707 -14.68 -34.60 20.50
N TYR A 708 -14.16 -33.78 19.59
CA TYR A 708 -14.92 -33.24 18.46
C TYR A 708 -14.54 -33.85 17.12
N ILE A 709 -13.29 -34.29 16.96
CA ILE A 709 -12.82 -34.96 15.75
C ILE A 709 -12.12 -36.27 16.08
N ASN A 710 -12.26 -37.25 15.18
CA ASN A 710 -11.56 -38.52 15.32
C ASN A 710 -10.07 -38.35 14.93
N ASN A 711 -9.21 -38.25 15.94
CA ASN A 711 -7.75 -38.06 15.81
C ASN A 711 -7.03 -39.13 14.96
N LYS A 712 -7.66 -40.29 14.71
CA LYS A 712 -7.09 -41.35 13.87
C LYS A 712 -7.29 -41.11 12.37
N THR A 713 -8.10 -40.13 11.99
CA THR A 713 -8.38 -39.83 10.58
C THR A 713 -7.25 -39.00 9.96
N PRO A 714 -6.92 -39.19 8.66
CA PRO A 714 -5.96 -38.35 7.96
C PRO A 714 -6.33 -36.86 8.00
N ALA A 715 -7.63 -36.55 7.93
CA ALA A 715 -8.14 -35.18 7.99
C ALA A 715 -7.83 -34.50 9.34
N ALA A 716 -7.95 -35.23 10.46
CA ALA A 716 -7.58 -34.71 11.78
C ALA A 716 -6.07 -34.51 11.90
N GLN A 717 -5.25 -35.40 11.32
CA GLN A 717 -3.79 -35.25 11.31
C GLN A 717 -3.34 -34.03 10.51
N GLU A 718 -3.97 -33.74 9.37
CA GLU A 718 -3.68 -32.51 8.61
C GLU A 718 -4.09 -31.25 9.39
N LEU A 719 -5.25 -31.27 10.07
CA LEU A 719 -5.68 -30.16 10.92
C LEU A 719 -4.66 -29.89 12.04
N TRP A 720 -4.19 -30.94 12.73
CA TRP A 720 -3.15 -30.85 13.75
C TRP A 720 -1.86 -30.18 13.25
N LYS A 721 -1.43 -30.49 12.03
CA LYS A 721 -0.23 -29.87 11.43
C LYS A 721 -0.36 -28.36 11.28
N THR A 722 -1.57 -27.85 11.17
CA THR A 722 -1.79 -26.40 11.02
C THR A 722 -1.82 -25.62 12.33
N PHE A 723 -1.94 -26.28 13.49
CA PHE A 723 -1.89 -25.57 14.76
C PHE A 723 -0.49 -25.04 15.07
N THR A 724 -0.48 -23.87 15.72
CA THR A 724 0.71 -23.29 16.33
C THR A 724 0.72 -23.67 17.81
N ASN A 725 1.86 -23.45 18.47
CA ASN A 725 1.88 -23.54 19.92
C ASN A 725 1.13 -22.34 20.50
N ILE A 726 0.03 -22.62 21.20
CA ILE A 726 -0.78 -21.63 21.91
C ILE A 726 -0.91 -22.09 23.36
N TYR A 727 -0.65 -21.16 24.28
CA TYR A 727 -0.61 -21.42 25.70
C TYR A 727 -1.65 -20.58 26.44
N PRO A 728 -2.28 -21.13 27.49
CA PRO A 728 -3.12 -20.33 28.38
C PRO A 728 -2.26 -19.35 29.18
N MET A 729 -2.87 -18.28 29.70
CA MET A 729 -2.24 -17.35 30.64
C MET A 729 -2.91 -17.38 32.03
N ASP A 730 -3.54 -18.50 32.37
CA ASP A 730 -4.20 -18.77 33.65
C ASP A 730 -3.23 -19.32 34.72
N ASN A 731 -3.78 -19.79 35.85
CA ASN A 731 -3.02 -20.36 36.96
C ASN A 731 -2.76 -21.87 36.83
N SER A 732 -3.07 -22.50 35.68
CA SER A 732 -2.73 -23.90 35.42
C SER A 732 -1.21 -24.09 35.33
N PRO A 733 -0.68 -25.32 35.46
CA PRO A 733 0.76 -25.56 35.28
C PRO A 733 1.31 -25.06 33.93
N SER A 734 0.53 -25.20 32.85
CA SER A 734 0.88 -24.68 31.52
C SER A 734 0.83 -23.15 31.49
N GLY A 735 -0.20 -22.56 32.12
CA GLY A 735 -0.36 -21.12 32.24
C GLY A 735 0.79 -20.45 32.99
N LEU A 736 1.22 -21.01 34.12
CA LEU A 736 2.36 -20.51 34.88
C LEU A 736 3.68 -20.60 34.10
N GLN A 737 3.85 -21.61 33.24
CA GLN A 737 5.01 -21.68 32.34
C GLN A 737 4.95 -20.61 31.24
N ALA A 738 3.77 -20.38 30.66
CA ALA A 738 3.55 -19.33 29.68
C ALA A 738 3.80 -17.94 30.27
N ARG A 739 3.32 -17.67 31.50
CA ARG A 739 3.58 -16.43 32.24
C ARG A 739 5.07 -16.19 32.43
N LYS A 740 5.86 -17.21 32.80
CA LYS A 740 7.33 -17.10 32.90
C LYS A 740 7.96 -16.68 31.57
N LYS A 741 7.53 -17.29 30.46
CA LYS A 741 8.00 -16.95 29.10
C LYS A 741 7.61 -15.53 28.70
N ALA A 742 6.37 -15.12 29.01
CA ALA A 742 5.84 -13.80 28.68
C ALA A 742 6.50 -12.67 29.49
N LEU A 743 7.00 -12.97 30.70
CA LEU A 743 7.67 -12.00 31.56
C LEU A 743 9.18 -11.87 31.31
N ASP A 744 9.81 -12.88 30.71
CA ASP A 744 11.21 -12.81 30.28
C ASP A 744 11.30 -12.05 28.95
N PRO A 745 11.96 -10.88 28.89
CA PRO A 745 12.06 -10.09 27.67
C PRO A 745 12.68 -10.84 26.48
N LYS A 746 13.62 -11.76 26.72
CA LYS A 746 14.28 -12.53 25.63
C LYS A 746 13.38 -13.63 25.10
N GLU A 747 12.66 -14.32 25.98
CA GLU A 747 11.72 -15.36 25.53
C GLU A 747 10.49 -14.73 24.87
N ALA A 748 9.98 -13.61 25.42
CA ALA A 748 8.84 -12.89 24.89
C ALA A 748 8.98 -12.49 23.42
N GLU A 749 10.20 -12.25 22.91
CA GLU A 749 10.48 -11.97 21.49
C GLU A 749 9.92 -13.00 20.49
N LYS A 750 9.69 -14.23 20.96
CA LYS A 750 9.16 -15.35 20.16
C LYS A 750 7.64 -15.47 20.21
N TYR A 751 6.95 -14.56 20.90
CA TYR A 751 5.53 -14.68 21.17
C TYR A 751 4.73 -13.42 20.79
N VAL A 752 3.43 -13.64 20.66
CA VAL A 752 2.39 -12.61 20.59
C VAL A 752 1.33 -12.90 21.65
N LEU A 753 0.97 -11.89 22.44
CA LEU A 753 -0.11 -11.94 23.40
C LEU A 753 -1.40 -11.43 22.73
N LYS A 754 -2.48 -12.22 22.78
CA LYS A 754 -3.74 -11.88 22.11
C LYS A 754 -4.90 -11.80 23.13
N PRO A 755 -5.70 -10.73 23.13
CA PRO A 755 -6.97 -10.66 23.87
C PRO A 755 -8.11 -11.34 23.11
N GLN A 756 -9.28 -11.46 23.74
CA GLN A 756 -10.51 -12.02 23.13
C GLN A 756 -11.24 -10.98 22.25
N ARG A 757 -10.53 -10.39 21.28
CA ARG A 757 -11.07 -9.37 20.37
C ARG A 757 -10.89 -9.77 18.90
N GLU A 758 -11.88 -9.43 18.09
CA GLU A 758 -11.85 -9.58 16.62
C GLU A 758 -11.57 -8.23 15.93
N GLY A 759 -11.24 -8.25 14.63
CA GLY A 759 -11.16 -7.02 13.81
C GLY A 759 -9.77 -6.36 13.70
N GLY A 760 -8.73 -6.95 14.28
CA GLY A 760 -7.34 -6.46 14.21
C GLY A 760 -7.00 -5.32 15.17
N GLY A 761 -5.71 -5.07 15.41
CA GLY A 761 -5.20 -3.94 16.22
C GLY A 761 -5.11 -4.17 17.74
N ASN A 762 -5.42 -5.37 18.23
CA ASN A 762 -5.49 -5.63 19.68
C ASN A 762 -4.32 -6.47 20.25
N ASN A 763 -3.39 -6.92 19.41
CA ASN A 763 -2.33 -7.85 19.82
C ASN A 763 -1.10 -7.10 20.38
N ILE A 764 -0.41 -7.73 21.32
CA ILE A 764 0.84 -7.22 21.91
C ILE A 764 1.99 -8.13 21.52
N TYR A 765 3.02 -7.57 20.90
CA TYR A 765 4.10 -8.32 20.27
C TYR A 765 5.40 -8.27 21.09
N ARG A 766 6.12 -9.39 21.11
CA ARG A 766 7.55 -9.46 21.45
C ARG A 766 7.88 -8.80 22.80
N THR A 767 8.88 -7.93 22.82
CA THR A 767 9.40 -7.22 23.99
C THR A 767 8.41 -6.25 24.63
N SER A 768 7.31 -5.93 23.96
CA SER A 768 6.22 -5.13 24.54
C SER A 768 5.39 -5.93 25.55
N ILE A 769 5.34 -7.27 25.43
CA ILE A 769 4.52 -8.16 26.28
C ILE A 769 4.82 -7.99 27.78
N PRO A 770 6.08 -8.06 28.27
CA PRO A 770 6.36 -7.91 29.70
C PRO A 770 5.93 -6.55 30.26
N SER A 771 6.06 -5.48 29.47
CA SER A 771 5.70 -4.12 29.90
C SER A 771 4.18 -3.95 30.00
N PHE A 772 3.45 -4.49 29.03
CA PHE A 772 2.00 -4.49 29.01
C PHE A 772 1.41 -5.28 30.19
N LEU A 773 1.91 -6.50 30.44
CA LEU A 773 1.41 -7.35 31.52
C LEU A 773 1.56 -6.70 32.90
N LYS A 774 2.55 -5.82 33.12
CA LYS A 774 2.69 -5.05 34.37
C LYS A 774 1.57 -4.01 34.58
N THR A 775 0.86 -3.62 33.52
CA THR A 775 -0.25 -2.67 33.58
C THR A 775 -1.60 -3.36 33.83
N VAL A 776 -1.65 -4.68 33.66
CA VAL A 776 -2.86 -5.49 33.82
C VAL A 776 -2.77 -6.27 35.14
N PRO A 777 -3.78 -6.20 36.03
CA PRO A 777 -3.81 -7.03 37.23
C PRO A 777 -3.67 -8.52 36.90
N GLU A 778 -2.90 -9.26 37.69
CA GLU A 778 -2.53 -10.65 37.40
C GLU A 778 -3.76 -11.58 37.32
N GLU A 779 -4.79 -11.28 38.11
CA GLU A 779 -6.09 -11.95 38.06
C GLU A 779 -6.76 -11.91 36.68
N HIS A 780 -6.47 -10.88 35.86
CA HIS A 780 -7.04 -10.74 34.53
C HIS A 780 -6.17 -11.35 33.43
N TRP A 781 -4.97 -11.87 33.73
CA TRP A 781 -4.10 -12.45 32.70
C TRP A 781 -4.71 -13.66 32.01
N GLY A 782 -5.61 -14.39 32.68
CA GLY A 782 -6.36 -15.52 32.10
C GLY A 782 -7.23 -15.15 30.89
N SER A 783 -7.57 -13.86 30.72
CA SER A 783 -8.31 -13.37 29.55
C SER A 783 -7.46 -13.31 28.27
N TYR A 784 -6.14 -13.48 28.37
CA TYR A 784 -5.22 -13.48 27.24
C TYR A 784 -4.75 -14.90 26.90
N ILE A 785 -4.28 -15.06 25.65
CA ILE A 785 -3.53 -16.25 25.23
C ILE A 785 -2.13 -15.84 24.79
N LEU A 786 -1.14 -16.70 25.02
CA LEU A 786 0.22 -16.51 24.52
C LEU A 786 0.44 -17.46 23.34
N MET A 787 0.71 -16.90 22.17
CA MET A 787 0.88 -17.66 20.94
C MET A 787 2.30 -17.50 20.42
N GLU A 788 2.93 -18.60 20.01
CA GLU A 788 4.23 -18.56 19.35
C GLU A 788 4.14 -17.84 18.01
N LEU A 789 5.14 -17.01 17.72
CA LEU A 789 5.17 -16.20 16.51
C LEU A 789 5.46 -17.07 15.29
N ILE A 790 4.62 -16.94 14.25
CA ILE A 790 4.87 -17.59 12.97
C ILE A 790 5.96 -16.83 12.23
N THR A 791 7.06 -17.50 11.89
CA THR A 791 8.17 -16.94 11.09
C THR A 791 8.01 -17.26 9.61
N PRO A 792 7.53 -16.31 8.76
CA PRO A 792 7.41 -16.52 7.33
C PRO A 792 8.74 -16.37 6.59
N PRO A 793 8.89 -17.01 5.41
CA PRO A 793 10.00 -16.71 4.50
C PRO A 793 9.94 -15.25 4.03
N PRO A 794 11.08 -14.62 3.73
CA PRO A 794 11.10 -13.25 3.21
C PRO A 794 10.46 -13.19 1.82
N VAL A 795 9.46 -12.34 1.66
CA VAL A 795 8.80 -12.02 0.39
C VAL A 795 8.90 -10.52 0.16
N THR A 796 8.98 -10.09 -1.10
CA THR A 796 8.99 -8.66 -1.47
C THR A 796 7.90 -8.37 -2.47
N ASN A 797 7.22 -7.25 -2.32
CA ASN A 797 6.19 -6.78 -3.24
C ASN A 797 6.07 -5.24 -3.18
N THR A 798 5.19 -4.67 -4.00
CA THR A 798 4.86 -3.25 -3.98
C THR A 798 3.37 -3.07 -3.71
N ILE A 799 3.02 -2.32 -2.68
CA ILE A 799 1.64 -2.00 -2.33
C ILE A 799 1.25 -0.66 -2.95
N LEU A 800 0.11 -0.59 -3.63
CA LEU A 800 -0.54 0.63 -4.08
C LEU A 800 -1.64 1.01 -3.09
N ARG A 801 -1.46 2.14 -2.41
CA ARG A 801 -2.39 2.66 -1.41
C ARG A 801 -2.59 4.15 -1.64
N ASN A 802 -3.85 4.60 -1.77
CA ASN A 802 -4.18 6.01 -1.98
C ASN A 802 -3.37 6.68 -3.10
N GLY A 803 -3.04 5.92 -4.15
CA GLY A 803 -2.22 6.37 -5.27
C GLY A 803 -0.71 6.43 -5.03
N ALA A 804 -0.24 6.13 -3.81
CA ALA A 804 1.17 6.03 -3.45
C ALA A 804 1.65 4.57 -3.48
N LEU A 805 2.95 4.40 -3.71
CA LEU A 805 3.59 3.10 -3.80
C LEU A 805 4.50 2.85 -2.59
N GLU A 806 4.36 1.68 -2.01
CA GLU A 806 5.14 1.20 -0.87
C GLU A 806 5.84 -0.11 -1.28
N ALA A 807 7.09 0.00 -1.75
CA ALA A 807 7.90 -1.15 -2.13
C ALA A 807 8.76 -1.64 -0.95
N GLY A 808 8.83 -2.94 -0.73
CA GLY A 808 9.66 -3.51 0.34
C GLY A 808 9.38 -4.97 0.63
N GLY A 809 9.87 -5.43 1.79
CA GLY A 809 9.51 -6.72 2.33
C GLY A 809 8.06 -6.74 2.76
N VAL A 810 7.40 -7.87 2.54
CA VAL A 810 5.99 -8.07 2.86
C VAL A 810 5.76 -9.40 3.56
N ILE A 811 4.70 -9.46 4.34
CA ILE A 811 4.19 -10.66 5.00
C ILE A 811 2.81 -10.96 4.41
N CYS A 812 2.65 -12.20 3.94
CA CYS A 812 1.40 -12.68 3.35
C CYS A 812 0.66 -13.57 4.34
N GLU A 813 -0.66 -13.39 4.42
CA GLU A 813 -1.56 -14.17 5.26
C GLU A 813 -2.71 -14.70 4.39
N LEU A 814 -2.78 -16.02 4.28
CA LEU A 814 -3.76 -16.75 3.48
C LEU A 814 -5.01 -17.00 4.33
N GLY A 815 -6.14 -16.41 3.97
CA GLY A 815 -7.46 -16.78 4.47
C GLY A 815 -8.13 -17.79 3.55
N VAL A 816 -8.57 -18.93 4.08
CA VAL A 816 -9.37 -19.92 3.34
C VAL A 816 -10.81 -19.84 3.84
N TYR A 817 -11.76 -19.64 2.93
CA TYR A 817 -13.17 -19.56 3.31
C TYR A 817 -13.82 -20.94 3.35
N GLY A 818 -14.76 -21.10 4.27
CA GLY A 818 -15.61 -22.29 4.40
C GLY A 818 -17.07 -21.92 4.61
N THR A 819 -17.97 -22.75 4.12
CA THR A 819 -19.41 -22.63 4.35
C THR A 819 -19.94 -23.92 4.95
N CYS A 820 -20.65 -23.82 6.08
CA CYS A 820 -21.19 -24.97 6.80
C CYS A 820 -22.62 -24.73 7.24
N LEU A 821 -23.56 -25.63 6.92
CA LEU A 821 -24.92 -25.64 7.45
C LEU A 821 -25.12 -26.93 8.21
N TRP A 822 -25.51 -26.84 9.48
CA TRP A 822 -25.75 -28.02 10.31
C TRP A 822 -26.98 -27.81 11.20
N ASP A 823 -27.49 -28.92 11.71
CA ASP A 823 -28.51 -28.95 12.76
C ASP A 823 -27.82 -28.97 14.13
N GLN A 824 -28.15 -28.00 14.99
CA GLN A 824 -27.55 -27.85 16.31
C GLN A 824 -27.91 -29.01 17.24
N ASN A 825 -29.11 -29.58 17.10
CA ASN A 825 -29.58 -30.66 17.97
C ASN A 825 -28.93 -31.98 17.54
N SER A 826 -29.16 -32.39 16.29
CA SER A 826 -28.70 -33.70 15.81
C SER A 826 -27.20 -33.72 15.47
N GLY A 827 -26.63 -32.58 15.06
CA GLY A 827 -25.28 -32.50 14.51
C GLY A 827 -25.19 -32.86 13.04
N GLU A 828 -26.31 -33.12 12.39
CA GLU A 828 -26.34 -33.44 10.97
C GLU A 828 -25.82 -32.26 10.15
N VAL A 829 -24.76 -32.49 9.38
CA VAL A 829 -24.18 -31.50 8.47
C VAL A 829 -24.88 -31.60 7.12
N LYS A 830 -25.64 -30.56 6.76
CA LYS A 830 -26.41 -30.48 5.50
C LYS A 830 -25.61 -29.87 4.35
N HIS A 831 -24.62 -29.04 4.66
CA HIS A 831 -23.71 -28.44 3.69
C HIS A 831 -22.35 -28.23 4.33
N ASN A 832 -21.28 -28.68 3.68
CA ASN A 832 -19.90 -28.39 4.10
C ASN A 832 -19.01 -28.25 2.87
N LYS A 833 -18.51 -27.05 2.60
CA LYS A 833 -17.68 -26.74 1.43
C LYS A 833 -16.58 -25.74 1.75
N GLN A 834 -15.48 -25.86 1.01
CA GLN A 834 -14.46 -24.82 0.87
C GLN A 834 -14.97 -23.78 -0.16
N ALA A 835 -14.73 -22.49 0.09
CA ALA A 835 -15.38 -21.37 -0.59
C ALA A 835 -14.39 -20.31 -1.12
N GLY A 836 -13.28 -20.76 -1.71
CA GLY A 836 -12.22 -19.87 -2.22
C GLY A 836 -11.29 -19.31 -1.14
N TYR A 837 -10.52 -18.28 -1.48
CA TYR A 837 -9.44 -17.79 -0.61
C TYR A 837 -9.33 -16.26 -0.62
N LEU A 838 -8.56 -15.74 0.34
CA LEU A 838 -8.11 -14.36 0.49
C LEU A 838 -6.61 -14.40 0.70
N LEU A 839 -5.86 -13.50 0.07
CA LEU A 839 -4.51 -13.19 0.51
C LEU A 839 -4.50 -11.74 1.02
N ARG A 840 -4.11 -11.57 2.28
CA ARG A 840 -3.83 -10.25 2.86
C ARG A 840 -2.32 -10.07 2.91
N THR A 841 -1.86 -8.90 2.50
CA THR A 841 -0.44 -8.59 2.50
C THR A 841 -0.19 -7.28 3.25
N LYS A 842 0.86 -7.26 4.05
CA LYS A 842 1.31 -6.07 4.81
C LYS A 842 2.82 -5.90 4.69
N GLY A 843 3.32 -4.69 4.94
CA GLY A 843 4.76 -4.47 5.06
C GLY A 843 5.36 -5.30 6.20
N ASP A 844 6.55 -5.85 6.00
CA ASP A 844 7.26 -6.68 6.97
C ASP A 844 7.63 -5.97 8.29
N LYS A 845 7.68 -4.64 8.25
CA LYS A 845 7.87 -3.77 9.42
C LYS A 845 6.59 -3.44 10.18
N SER A 846 5.42 -3.88 9.69
CA SER A 846 4.13 -3.64 10.33
C SER A 846 3.76 -4.80 11.25
N GLU A 847 3.64 -4.54 12.55
CA GLU A 847 3.19 -5.53 13.52
C GLU A 847 1.68 -5.83 13.37
N GLU A 848 0.88 -4.87 12.89
CA GLU A 848 -0.57 -4.99 12.65
C GLU A 848 -0.91 -5.32 11.18
N GLY A 849 -2.05 -5.99 10.91
CA GLY A 849 -2.38 -6.54 9.57
C GLY A 849 -3.79 -6.32 9.01
N GLY A 850 -4.67 -5.60 9.69
CA GLY A 850 -6.04 -5.38 9.20
C GLY A 850 -6.09 -4.47 7.97
N VAL A 851 -6.72 -4.90 6.88
CA VAL A 851 -6.96 -4.06 5.67
C VAL A 851 -7.96 -2.93 6.00
N ALA A 852 -9.05 -3.24 6.71
CA ALA A 852 -10.03 -2.25 7.17
C ALA A 852 -9.44 -1.29 8.22
N ALA A 853 -8.46 -1.76 9.00
CA ALA A 853 -7.70 -0.97 9.97
C ALA A 853 -6.58 -0.12 9.33
N GLY A 854 -6.33 -0.26 8.02
CA GLY A 854 -5.38 0.58 7.27
C GLY A 854 -3.95 0.04 7.14
N TYR A 855 -3.64 -1.12 7.72
CA TYR A 855 -2.27 -1.69 7.74
C TYR A 855 -2.04 -2.73 6.63
N GLY A 856 -3.07 -3.47 6.25
CA GLY A 856 -3.03 -4.48 5.19
C GLY A 856 -3.46 -3.94 3.81
N CYS A 857 -3.22 -4.73 2.78
CA CYS A 857 -3.77 -4.56 1.44
C CYS A 857 -4.29 -5.90 0.90
N MET A 858 -5.11 -5.83 -0.15
CA MET A 858 -5.60 -6.99 -0.88
C MET A 858 -4.51 -7.52 -1.80
N ASP A 859 -4.35 -8.84 -1.85
CA ASP A 859 -3.38 -9.51 -2.71
C ASP A 859 -3.99 -10.77 -3.34
N SER A 860 -3.28 -11.39 -4.30
CA SER A 860 -3.56 -12.75 -4.75
C SER A 860 -2.26 -13.57 -4.74
N VAL A 861 -2.40 -14.89 -4.83
CA VAL A 861 -1.22 -15.78 -4.82
C VAL A 861 -0.70 -16.02 -6.24
N SER A 862 0.62 -16.18 -6.35
CA SER A 862 1.28 -16.92 -7.42
C SER A 862 1.91 -18.16 -6.79
N LEU A 863 1.43 -19.36 -7.13
CA LEU A 863 1.90 -20.58 -6.49
C LEU A 863 3.34 -20.93 -6.93
N VAL A 864 4.22 -21.19 -5.95
CA VAL A 864 5.63 -21.57 -6.16
C VAL A 864 5.99 -22.91 -5.54
#